data_AF-A0AAW1P1I3-F1
#
_entry.id   AF-A0AAW1P1I3-F1
#
_cell.length_a   1.000
_cell.length_b   1.000
_cell.length_c   1.000
_cell.angle_alpha   90.00
_cell.angle_beta   90.00
_cell.angle_gamma   90.00
#
_symmetry.space_group_name_H-M   'P 1'
#
loop_
_entity.id
_entity.type
_entity.pdbx_description
1 polymer ?
#
loop_
_entity_poly.entity_id
_entity_poly.type
_entity_poly.pdbx_seq_one_letter_code
_entity_poly.pdbx_strand_id
1 'polypeptide(L)'
;MQLGQRTKDGATAESRIQELAALVKLLRRCLNQLMARTRTFIDNGIKFEKEAGQQVESVQLASESATKALEAELANAKRETAQAAAAHKSAAASWQGELDYHKGEASRIRRELERIESERDRAREEARRAEQARQELEGNVKGLKKETGQQLRELQMNRGEAMRALQDAREAAERCAGAAERREQLLQEDLQKMQVRAEYAESRIVVADSELSSLRKALQEQEGKLRETEAKLTTLRDEHNQLKLDFKAQLGVHAEVVAESSRILSDYEDLQERCSQMVTDLEDRQTQLAGTAQQLQAAQQGQQADHARWEGRYNSLQADRNLLAEREAGLQEEKAQLKAALGNALEQKAEVEEALHRALHEQHHLQHEMDVLKGTEARLISEAERLTSSLEASQRSLAAEQESKAAICQEAAIKAARLAHLEGEMEALQGVMGVGDQSEMVSQLVTRVAKLETAVAEAELTRRQLHNQLVEIRGNIRVFCRIRPAASSVVSCLPDGVSVRLEAEGVKDSSFTFDHVFDQQSSQADVFQQVSELVQSALDGYKVCLFSYGQTGAGKTHTMQGTRAAAGQGIIPRAVGKILECVAKLQEQGWQYELQASFIEVYNETLRDLLADTKGRDAGRITDQNAIKHGAAGGHTIVVGAVREPVESAEGAAGLVKRAAAARAVEATAMNAVSSRSHSVFMLYITGKHEATGACVHGALNLVDLAGSERLNRSEASGQRQKEACSINKSLSSLGDVFQALSAKTPHVPYRNSKLTHLLQPCLGGDGKTLMFVNINPEAASANETLCSLRFAAKVNACETGARGGAKRHTSQAAELPSSSSAGASAGSTAQANRRQSLSGAPLGPGIKRKAPLPPAPMPQRSLKPRIG
;
A
#
# COMPACT_ATOMS: atom_id res chain seq x y z
N MET A 1 -46.39 -27.76 75.00
CA MET A 1 -45.31 -26.75 74.85
C MET A 1 -45.33 -26.23 73.42
N GLN A 2 -44.96 -24.98 73.17
CA GLN A 2 -44.52 -24.57 71.82
C GLN A 2 -43.07 -25.05 71.63
N LEU A 3 -42.79 -25.77 70.55
CA LEU A 3 -41.42 -26.14 70.17
C LEU A 3 -41.31 -26.32 68.65
N GLY A 4 -41.53 -25.23 67.90
CA GLY A 4 -41.29 -25.20 66.47
C GLY A 4 -39.78 -25.31 66.18
N GLN A 5 -39.37 -26.37 65.50
CA GLN A 5 -37.97 -26.59 65.14
C GLN A 5 -37.48 -25.54 64.13
N ARG A 6 -36.82 -24.49 64.62
CA ARG A 6 -36.02 -23.59 63.78
C ARG A 6 -34.77 -24.31 63.30
N THR A 7 -34.49 -24.19 62.01
CA THR A 7 -33.12 -24.41 61.49
C THR A 7 -32.25 -23.19 61.81
N LYS A 8 -30.92 -23.30 61.67
CA LYS A 8 -29.96 -22.29 62.16
C LYS A 8 -30.20 -20.86 61.65
N ASP A 9 -30.82 -20.70 60.49
CA ASP A 9 -31.07 -19.41 59.84
C ASP A 9 -32.46 -18.80 60.16
N GLY A 10 -33.22 -19.41 61.09
CA GLY A 10 -34.44 -18.84 61.67
C GLY A 10 -35.72 -18.89 60.84
N ALA A 11 -35.64 -19.11 59.52
CA ALA A 11 -36.80 -19.18 58.63
C ALA A 11 -37.70 -20.41 58.88
N THR A 12 -39.02 -20.24 58.73
CA THR A 12 -40.01 -21.33 58.82
C THR A 12 -40.17 -22.07 57.48
N ALA A 13 -40.74 -23.28 57.52
CA ALA A 13 -40.98 -24.08 56.30
C ALA A 13 -41.89 -23.36 55.29
N GLU A 14 -42.91 -22.64 55.76
CA GLU A 14 -43.81 -21.84 54.91
C GLU A 14 -43.08 -20.67 54.23
N SER A 15 -42.13 -20.02 54.92
CA SER A 15 -41.32 -18.94 54.35
C SER A 15 -40.52 -19.43 53.14
N ARG A 16 -39.83 -20.56 53.24
CA ARG A 16 -39.11 -21.17 52.09
C ARG A 16 -40.05 -21.62 50.96
N ILE A 17 -41.27 -22.05 51.26
CA ILE A 17 -42.28 -22.37 50.23
C ILE A 17 -42.74 -21.10 49.50
N GLN A 18 -42.91 -19.98 50.20
CA GLN A 18 -43.24 -18.69 49.59
C GLN A 18 -42.10 -18.13 48.74
N GLU A 19 -40.85 -18.26 49.20
CA GLU A 19 -39.66 -17.89 48.41
C GLU A 19 -39.53 -18.72 47.12
N LEU A 20 -39.72 -20.04 47.20
CA LEU A 20 -39.74 -20.91 46.01
C LEU A 20 -40.88 -20.55 45.06
N ALA A 21 -42.08 -20.26 45.57
CA ALA A 21 -43.21 -19.81 44.74
C ALA A 21 -42.95 -18.44 44.09
N ALA A 22 -42.21 -17.55 44.75
CA ALA A 22 -41.77 -16.27 44.19
C ALA A 22 -40.70 -16.46 43.10
N LEU A 23 -39.71 -17.33 43.32
CA LEU A 23 -38.69 -17.71 42.34
C LEU A 23 -39.30 -18.35 41.08
N VAL A 24 -40.26 -19.27 41.24
CA VAL A 24 -40.99 -19.86 40.11
C VAL A 24 -41.78 -18.80 39.33
N LYS A 25 -42.44 -17.85 40.01
CA LYS A 25 -43.10 -16.70 39.34
C LYS A 25 -42.09 -15.79 38.61
N LEU A 26 -40.90 -15.58 39.18
CA LEU A 26 -39.84 -14.78 38.56
C LEU A 26 -39.28 -15.46 37.30
N LEU A 27 -38.95 -16.75 37.39
CA LEU A 27 -38.50 -17.57 36.26
C LEU A 27 -39.55 -17.58 35.12
N ARG A 28 -40.84 -17.72 35.44
CA ARG A 28 -41.92 -17.69 34.45
C ARG A 28 -42.06 -16.31 33.77
N ARG A 29 -41.81 -15.20 34.49
CA ARG A 29 -41.71 -13.85 33.88
C ARG A 29 -40.49 -13.74 32.96
N CYS A 30 -39.32 -14.19 33.40
CA CYS A 30 -38.09 -14.13 32.62
C CYS A 30 -38.19 -14.96 31.32
N LEU A 31 -38.76 -16.17 31.39
CA LEU A 31 -38.99 -17.02 30.22
C LEU A 31 -39.96 -16.35 29.22
N ASN A 32 -41.04 -15.75 29.70
CA ASN A 32 -41.98 -15.02 28.84
C ASN A 32 -41.34 -13.78 28.18
N GLN A 33 -40.50 -13.03 28.91
CA GLN A 33 -39.73 -11.92 28.33
C GLN A 33 -38.70 -12.39 27.31
N LEU A 34 -38.06 -13.54 27.53
CA LEU A 34 -37.12 -14.14 26.59
C LEU A 34 -37.81 -14.57 25.29
N MET A 35 -38.95 -15.28 25.39
CA MET A 35 -39.76 -15.67 24.22
C MET A 35 -40.27 -14.44 23.44
N ALA A 36 -40.73 -13.40 24.14
CA ALA A 36 -41.15 -12.15 23.50
C ALA A 36 -40.02 -11.50 22.69
N ARG A 37 -38.82 -11.38 23.27
CA ARG A 37 -37.62 -10.84 22.59
C ARG A 37 -37.17 -11.70 21.42
N THR A 38 -37.19 -13.03 21.57
CA THR A 38 -36.83 -13.97 20.48
C THR A 38 -37.78 -13.81 19.30
N ARG A 39 -39.08 -13.61 19.56
CA ARG A 39 -40.06 -13.33 18.50
C ARG A 39 -39.79 -12.01 17.79
N THR A 40 -39.54 -10.92 18.53
CA THR A 40 -39.20 -9.62 17.91
C THR A 40 -37.92 -9.69 17.07
N PHE A 41 -36.94 -10.50 17.48
CA PHE A 41 -35.72 -10.73 16.71
C PHE A 41 -35.99 -11.45 15.38
N ILE A 42 -36.85 -12.47 15.37
CA ILE A 42 -37.27 -13.19 14.16
C ILE A 42 -38.07 -12.26 13.23
N ASP A 43 -39.06 -11.54 13.76
CA ASP A 43 -39.89 -10.61 12.99
C ASP A 43 -39.05 -9.50 12.32
N ASN A 44 -38.04 -8.98 13.03
CA ASN A 44 -37.09 -8.01 12.48
C ASN A 44 -36.16 -8.62 11.40
N GLY A 45 -35.73 -9.88 11.56
CA GLY A 45 -34.92 -10.59 10.56
C GLY A 45 -35.66 -10.77 9.24
N ILE A 46 -36.91 -11.21 9.29
CA ILE A 46 -37.79 -11.36 8.12
C ILE A 46 -38.02 -10.01 7.42
N LYS A 47 -38.16 -8.93 8.19
CA LYS A 47 -38.28 -7.56 7.63
C LYS A 47 -37.01 -7.14 6.88
N PHE A 48 -35.84 -7.36 7.48
CA PHE A 48 -34.55 -7.02 6.87
C PHE A 48 -34.27 -7.81 5.58
N GLU A 49 -34.55 -9.11 5.57
CA GLU A 49 -34.40 -9.97 4.38
C GLU A 49 -35.30 -9.48 3.22
N LYS A 50 -36.52 -9.04 3.53
CA LYS A 50 -37.45 -8.49 2.54
C LYS A 50 -37.03 -7.12 2.01
N GLU A 51 -36.48 -6.26 2.85
CA GLU A 51 -35.95 -4.94 2.47
C GLU A 51 -34.68 -5.07 1.61
N ALA A 52 -33.79 -6.03 1.93
CA ALA A 52 -32.61 -6.34 1.13
C ALA A 52 -32.97 -6.85 -0.29
N GLY A 53 -33.97 -7.75 -0.40
CA GLY A 53 -34.43 -8.25 -1.69
C GLY A 53 -34.92 -7.14 -2.64
N GLN A 54 -35.69 -6.18 -2.11
CA GLN A 54 -36.18 -5.03 -2.88
C GLN A 54 -35.04 -4.10 -3.35
N GLN A 55 -33.98 -3.95 -2.55
CA GLN A 55 -32.81 -3.17 -2.97
C GLN A 55 -32.07 -3.84 -4.12
N VAL A 56 -31.84 -5.15 -4.07
CA VAL A 56 -31.18 -5.91 -5.16
C VAL A 56 -31.93 -5.77 -6.48
N GLU A 57 -33.25 -5.97 -6.46
CA GLU A 57 -34.11 -5.85 -7.66
C GLU A 57 -34.07 -4.43 -8.25
N SER A 58 -34.05 -3.38 -7.41
CA SER A 58 -33.94 -1.99 -7.87
C SER A 58 -32.59 -1.66 -8.52
N VAL A 59 -31.48 -2.21 -8.01
CA VAL A 59 -30.14 -2.02 -8.57
C VAL A 59 -29.99 -2.76 -9.90
N GLN A 60 -30.59 -3.94 -10.02
CA GLN A 60 -30.57 -4.74 -11.24
C GLN A 60 -31.30 -4.04 -12.40
N LEU A 61 -32.50 -3.51 -12.14
CA LEU A 61 -33.26 -2.68 -13.10
C LEU A 61 -32.50 -1.40 -13.51
N ALA A 62 -31.83 -0.72 -12.56
CA ALA A 62 -31.02 0.46 -12.86
C ALA A 62 -29.82 0.12 -13.76
N SER A 63 -29.17 -1.03 -13.52
CA SER A 63 -28.04 -1.50 -14.34
C SER A 63 -28.45 -1.83 -15.77
N GLU A 64 -29.59 -2.49 -15.98
CA GLU A 64 -30.11 -2.77 -17.33
C GLU A 64 -30.54 -1.50 -18.09
N SER A 65 -30.99 -0.45 -17.39
CA SER A 65 -31.30 0.83 -18.04
C SER A 65 -30.03 1.57 -18.46
N ALA A 66 -28.94 1.45 -17.69
CA ALA A 66 -27.66 2.10 -18.01
C ALA A 66 -26.99 1.47 -19.23
N THR A 67 -26.93 0.14 -19.33
CA THR A 67 -26.32 -0.54 -20.48
C THR A 67 -27.03 -0.22 -21.79
N LYS A 68 -28.37 -0.24 -21.80
CA LYS A 68 -29.19 0.08 -23.00
C LYS A 68 -29.00 1.53 -23.48
N ALA A 69 -28.74 2.48 -22.57
CA ALA A 69 -28.43 3.86 -22.95
C ALA A 69 -27.05 3.96 -23.64
N LEU A 70 -26.03 3.32 -23.06
CA LEU A 70 -24.67 3.31 -23.59
C LEU A 70 -24.55 2.57 -24.94
N GLU A 71 -25.33 1.50 -25.15
CA GLU A 71 -25.44 0.83 -26.44
C GLU A 71 -26.00 1.75 -27.53
N ALA A 72 -26.96 2.62 -27.19
CA ALA A 72 -27.54 3.60 -28.12
C ALA A 72 -26.56 4.74 -28.47
N GLU A 73 -25.83 5.27 -27.48
CA GLU A 73 -24.78 6.27 -27.71
C GLU A 73 -23.66 5.72 -28.60
N LEU A 74 -23.18 4.51 -28.31
CA LEU A 74 -22.17 3.82 -29.13
C LEU A 74 -22.65 3.56 -30.56
N ALA A 75 -23.95 3.31 -30.77
CA ALA A 75 -24.54 3.13 -32.08
C ALA A 75 -24.64 4.44 -32.90
N ASN A 76 -24.85 5.59 -32.24
CA ASN A 76 -24.84 6.90 -32.90
C ASN A 76 -23.42 7.34 -33.24
N ALA A 77 -22.47 7.26 -32.30
CA ALA A 77 -21.07 7.61 -32.57
C ALA A 77 -20.50 6.84 -33.77
N LYS A 78 -20.81 5.53 -33.88
CA LYS A 78 -20.44 4.69 -35.04
C LYS A 78 -21.05 5.13 -36.37
N ARG A 79 -22.22 5.80 -36.37
CA ARG A 79 -22.82 6.37 -37.59
C ARG A 79 -22.15 7.68 -37.98
N GLU A 80 -21.93 8.56 -37.01
CA GLU A 80 -21.28 9.86 -37.22
C GLU A 80 -19.87 9.70 -37.76
N THR A 81 -19.06 8.81 -37.17
CA THR A 81 -17.71 8.49 -37.67
C THR A 81 -17.73 7.86 -39.06
N ALA A 82 -18.73 7.03 -39.38
CA ALA A 82 -18.88 6.45 -40.71
C ALA A 82 -19.25 7.50 -41.78
N GLN A 83 -20.08 8.50 -41.41
CA GLN A 83 -20.41 9.63 -42.29
C GLN A 83 -19.19 10.55 -42.49
N ALA A 84 -18.45 10.87 -41.44
CA ALA A 84 -17.21 11.65 -41.53
C ALA A 84 -16.16 10.95 -42.42
N ALA A 85 -15.96 9.64 -42.24
CA ALA A 85 -15.05 8.86 -43.08
C ALA A 85 -15.47 8.83 -44.56
N ALA A 86 -16.78 8.78 -44.85
CA ALA A 86 -17.28 8.87 -46.23
C ALA A 86 -17.04 10.26 -46.83
N ALA A 87 -17.26 11.34 -46.07
CA ALA A 87 -16.99 12.71 -46.50
C ALA A 87 -15.50 12.94 -46.80
N HIS A 88 -14.60 12.53 -45.88
CA HIS A 88 -13.15 12.63 -46.10
C HIS A 88 -12.69 11.82 -47.32
N LYS A 89 -13.25 10.62 -47.54
CA LYS A 89 -12.93 9.81 -48.73
C LYS A 89 -13.37 10.48 -50.04
N SER A 90 -14.50 11.17 -50.03
CA SER A 90 -14.97 11.95 -51.18
C SER A 90 -14.09 13.17 -51.44
N ALA A 91 -13.72 13.92 -50.39
CA ALA A 91 -12.82 15.06 -50.50
C ALA A 91 -11.44 14.66 -51.03
N ALA A 92 -10.84 13.58 -50.50
CA ALA A 92 -9.55 13.07 -50.95
C ALA A 92 -9.54 12.67 -52.43
N ALA A 93 -10.65 12.13 -52.95
CA ALA A 93 -10.78 11.82 -54.37
C ALA A 93 -10.83 13.09 -55.26
N SER A 94 -11.49 14.16 -54.81
CA SER A 94 -11.49 15.46 -55.51
C SER A 94 -10.09 16.06 -55.53
N TRP A 95 -9.42 16.11 -54.37
CA TRP A 95 -8.05 16.60 -54.22
C TRP A 95 -7.06 15.88 -55.13
N GLN A 96 -7.17 14.55 -55.27
CA GLN A 96 -6.31 13.77 -56.15
C GLN A 96 -6.50 14.17 -57.63
N GLY A 97 -7.74 14.41 -58.07
CA GLY A 97 -8.06 14.86 -59.43
C GLY A 97 -7.49 16.25 -59.74
N GLU A 98 -7.64 17.21 -58.82
CA GLU A 98 -7.08 18.56 -58.97
C GLU A 98 -5.54 18.55 -58.96
N LEU A 99 -4.94 17.75 -58.08
CA LEU A 99 -3.49 17.56 -58.01
C LEU A 99 -2.92 17.00 -59.32
N ASP A 100 -3.62 16.04 -59.94
CA ASP A 100 -3.18 15.45 -61.22
C ASP A 100 -3.44 16.38 -62.43
N TYR A 101 -4.48 17.23 -62.38
CA TYR A 101 -4.67 18.33 -63.33
C TYR A 101 -3.53 19.36 -63.26
N HIS A 102 -3.19 19.85 -62.06
CA HIS A 102 -2.10 20.82 -61.86
C HIS A 102 -0.73 20.25 -62.26
N LYS A 103 -0.46 18.96 -62.01
CA LYS A 103 0.72 18.27 -62.56
C LYS A 103 0.73 18.25 -64.08
N GLY A 104 -0.44 18.05 -64.71
CA GLY A 104 -0.64 18.04 -66.15
C GLY A 104 -0.26 19.38 -66.79
N GLU A 105 -0.91 20.47 -66.37
CA GLU A 105 -0.65 21.82 -66.91
C GLU A 105 0.76 22.32 -66.57
N ALA A 106 1.27 22.10 -65.35
CA ALA A 106 2.67 22.42 -65.05
C ALA A 106 3.67 21.66 -65.95
N SER A 107 3.31 20.46 -66.43
CA SER A 107 4.11 19.67 -67.38
C SER A 107 3.85 20.01 -68.85
N ARG A 108 2.80 20.76 -69.16
CA ARG A 108 2.58 21.38 -70.47
C ARG A 108 3.37 22.68 -70.57
N ILE A 109 3.17 23.60 -69.62
CA ILE A 109 3.84 24.90 -69.54
C ILE A 109 5.38 24.73 -69.54
N ARG A 110 5.93 23.73 -68.83
CA ARG A 110 7.38 23.41 -68.92
C ARG A 110 7.86 23.12 -70.34
N ARG A 111 7.13 22.31 -71.12
CA ARG A 111 7.50 21.95 -72.51
C ARG A 111 7.30 23.12 -73.47
N GLU A 112 6.31 23.97 -73.25
CA GLU A 112 6.09 25.19 -74.03
C GLU A 112 7.19 26.23 -73.73
N LEU A 113 7.62 26.37 -72.48
CA LEU A 113 8.80 27.16 -72.08
C LEU A 113 10.09 26.63 -72.72
N GLU A 114 10.45 25.36 -72.53
CA GLU A 114 11.65 24.74 -73.12
C GLU A 114 11.72 24.95 -74.65
N ARG A 115 10.57 24.84 -75.32
CA ARG A 115 10.45 25.11 -76.76
C ARG A 115 10.74 26.57 -77.10
N ILE A 116 10.09 27.53 -76.44
CA ILE A 116 10.21 28.95 -76.77
C ILE A 116 11.59 29.49 -76.34
N GLU A 117 12.23 28.95 -75.30
CA GLU A 117 13.63 29.24 -74.99
C GLU A 117 14.57 28.76 -76.11
N SER A 118 14.32 27.59 -76.71
CA SER A 118 15.08 27.12 -77.88
C SER A 118 14.81 27.95 -79.14
N GLU A 119 13.59 28.43 -79.36
CA GLU A 119 13.25 29.31 -80.48
C GLU A 119 13.88 30.71 -80.31
N ARG A 120 13.83 31.29 -79.10
CA ARG A 120 14.51 32.53 -78.70
C ARG A 120 16.03 32.46 -78.94
N ASP A 121 16.69 31.41 -78.46
CA ASP A 121 18.16 31.35 -78.52
C ASP A 121 18.68 31.08 -79.94
N ARG A 122 17.87 30.47 -80.82
CA ARG A 122 18.13 30.45 -82.28
C ARG A 122 18.02 31.86 -82.87
N ALA A 123 16.94 32.58 -82.59
CA ALA A 123 16.75 33.96 -83.07
C ALA A 123 17.86 34.91 -82.61
N ARG A 124 18.35 34.75 -81.37
CA ARG A 124 19.52 35.49 -80.84
C ARG A 124 20.79 35.21 -81.63
N GLU A 125 21.10 33.94 -81.90
CA GLU A 125 22.30 33.55 -82.63
C GLU A 125 22.22 33.92 -84.13
N GLU A 126 21.04 33.87 -84.74
CA GLU A 126 20.80 34.38 -86.10
C GLU A 126 20.97 35.91 -86.17
N ALA A 127 20.39 36.66 -85.23
CA ALA A 127 20.60 38.11 -85.13
C ALA A 127 22.07 38.47 -84.90
N ARG A 128 22.78 37.72 -84.04
CA ARG A 128 24.21 37.91 -83.77
C ARG A 128 25.06 37.70 -85.04
N ARG A 129 24.75 36.69 -85.85
CA ARG A 129 25.43 36.43 -87.14
C ARG A 129 25.12 37.52 -88.17
N ALA A 130 23.87 37.97 -88.26
CA ALA A 130 23.48 39.06 -89.15
C ALA A 130 24.20 40.38 -88.78
N GLU A 131 24.35 40.67 -87.49
CA GLU A 131 25.11 41.82 -87.00
C GLU A 131 26.61 41.72 -87.32
N GLN A 132 27.24 40.55 -87.12
CA GLN A 132 28.64 40.34 -87.49
C GLN A 132 28.87 40.54 -89.00
N ALA A 133 28.03 39.94 -89.85
CA ALA A 133 28.10 40.12 -91.30
C ALA A 133 27.89 41.60 -91.71
N ARG A 134 26.98 42.32 -91.04
CA ARG A 134 26.79 43.77 -91.24
C ARG A 134 28.05 44.56 -90.89
N GLN A 135 28.68 44.27 -89.75
CA GLN A 135 29.91 44.97 -89.31
C GLN A 135 31.08 44.73 -90.26
N GLU A 136 31.25 43.50 -90.75
CA GLU A 136 32.26 43.16 -91.76
C GLU A 136 32.00 43.89 -93.08
N LEU A 137 30.77 43.87 -93.60
CA LEU A 137 30.43 44.59 -94.83
C LEU A 137 30.55 46.12 -94.68
N GLU A 138 30.21 46.67 -93.51
CA GLU A 138 30.44 48.10 -93.22
C GLU A 138 31.94 48.43 -93.18
N GLY A 139 32.77 47.55 -92.62
CA GLY A 139 34.23 47.69 -92.65
C GLY A 139 34.75 47.70 -94.09
N ASN A 140 34.30 46.76 -94.90
CA ASN A 140 34.67 46.65 -96.32
C ASN A 140 34.22 47.88 -97.13
N VAL A 141 32.99 48.38 -96.91
CA VAL A 141 32.47 49.58 -97.57
C VAL A 141 33.22 50.84 -97.12
N LYS A 142 33.59 50.96 -95.84
CA LYS A 142 34.44 52.05 -95.33
C LYS A 142 35.85 51.98 -95.92
N GLY A 143 36.40 50.78 -96.08
CA GLY A 143 37.67 50.51 -96.78
C GLY A 143 37.62 50.95 -98.25
N LEU A 144 36.67 50.42 -99.02
CA LEU A 144 36.45 50.78 -100.42
C LEU A 144 36.25 52.28 -100.61
N LYS A 145 35.39 52.93 -99.82
CA LYS A 145 35.18 54.40 -99.88
C LYS A 145 36.44 55.22 -99.55
N LYS A 146 37.34 54.67 -98.72
CA LYS A 146 38.65 55.29 -98.45
C LYS A 146 39.62 55.08 -99.61
N GLU A 147 39.72 53.87 -100.15
CA GLU A 147 40.58 53.52 -101.29
C GLU A 147 40.18 54.28 -102.56
N THR A 148 38.90 54.22 -102.95
CA THR A 148 38.39 54.99 -104.11
C THR A 148 38.48 56.49 -103.85
N GLY A 149 38.27 56.94 -102.61
CA GLY A 149 38.50 58.32 -102.20
C GLY A 149 39.97 58.73 -102.18
N GLN A 150 40.94 57.82 -102.16
CA GLN A 150 42.37 58.10 -102.36
C GLN A 150 42.69 58.10 -103.86
N GLN A 151 42.29 57.05 -104.58
CA GLN A 151 42.43 56.95 -106.04
C GLN A 151 41.81 58.16 -106.74
N LEU A 152 40.59 58.59 -106.40
CA LEU A 152 39.95 59.76 -107.01
C LEU A 152 40.74 61.06 -106.77
N ARG A 153 41.44 61.21 -105.64
CA ARG A 153 42.32 62.35 -105.38
C ARG A 153 43.62 62.27 -106.18
N GLU A 154 44.21 61.08 -106.30
CA GLU A 154 45.35 60.84 -107.19
C GLU A 154 44.96 61.09 -108.65
N LEU A 155 43.79 60.63 -109.10
CA LEU A 155 43.25 60.91 -110.44
C LEU A 155 42.96 62.40 -110.65
N GLN A 156 42.47 63.13 -109.65
CA GLN A 156 42.27 64.58 -109.73
C GLN A 156 43.60 65.35 -109.78
N MET A 157 44.61 64.94 -109.03
CA MET A 157 45.97 65.48 -109.09
C MET A 157 46.62 65.20 -110.45
N ASN A 158 46.65 63.94 -110.87
CA ASN A 158 47.17 63.51 -112.18
C ASN A 158 46.44 64.19 -113.33
N ARG A 159 45.11 64.42 -113.23
CA ARG A 159 44.35 65.22 -114.20
C ARG A 159 44.76 66.70 -114.16
N GLY A 160 45.01 67.28 -112.99
CA GLY A 160 45.51 68.64 -112.86
C GLY A 160 46.91 68.82 -113.46
N GLU A 161 47.80 67.86 -113.25
CA GLU A 161 49.14 67.81 -113.84
C GLU A 161 49.10 67.55 -115.35
N ALA A 162 48.25 66.63 -115.82
CA ALA A 162 48.03 66.41 -117.25
C ALA A 162 47.41 67.63 -117.95
N MET A 163 46.47 68.33 -117.32
CA MET A 163 45.89 69.57 -117.85
C MET A 163 46.93 70.70 -117.92
N ARG A 164 47.81 70.84 -116.92
CA ARG A 164 48.96 71.77 -116.98
C ARG A 164 49.90 71.37 -118.11
N ALA A 165 50.34 70.12 -118.16
CA ALA A 165 51.24 69.62 -119.20
C ALA A 165 50.64 69.71 -120.63
N LEU A 166 49.31 69.68 -120.76
CA LEU A 166 48.60 69.91 -122.02
C LEU A 166 48.54 71.40 -122.38
N GLN A 167 48.39 72.29 -121.38
CA GLN A 167 48.54 73.74 -121.58
C GLN A 167 50.00 74.11 -121.95
N ASP A 168 51.00 73.64 -121.19
CA ASP A 168 52.42 73.80 -121.47
C ASP A 168 52.77 73.27 -122.87
N ALA A 169 52.20 72.12 -123.26
CA ALA A 169 52.39 71.54 -124.59
C ALA A 169 51.72 72.37 -125.70
N ARG A 170 50.60 73.05 -125.45
CA ARG A 170 49.98 73.99 -126.41
C ARG A 170 50.82 75.26 -126.57
N GLU A 171 51.32 75.83 -125.47
CA GLU A 171 52.23 77.00 -125.46
C GLU A 171 53.61 76.69 -126.09
N ALA A 172 53.99 75.41 -126.15
CA ALA A 172 55.13 74.91 -126.93
C ALA A 172 54.77 74.62 -128.39
N ALA A 173 53.57 74.12 -128.69
CA ALA A 173 53.12 73.74 -130.04
C ALA A 173 53.05 74.92 -131.01
N GLU A 174 52.77 76.14 -130.52
CA GLU A 174 52.80 77.38 -131.33
C GLU A 174 54.16 77.67 -131.98
N ARG A 175 55.24 76.95 -131.60
CA ARG A 175 56.61 77.20 -132.08
C ARG A 175 57.23 76.08 -132.94
N CYS A 176 56.61 74.90 -133.07
CA CYS A 176 57.05 73.83 -134.00
C CYS A 176 55.94 72.82 -134.31
N ALA A 177 55.71 72.52 -135.59
CA ALA A 177 54.62 71.66 -136.04
C ALA A 177 54.94 70.14 -136.00
N GLY A 178 53.89 69.32 -135.81
CA GLY A 178 53.89 67.87 -136.11
C GLY A 178 54.10 66.90 -134.95
N ALA A 179 54.62 67.36 -133.79
CA ALA A 179 54.87 66.49 -132.62
C ALA A 179 53.78 66.56 -131.52
N ALA A 180 53.02 67.65 -131.46
CA ALA A 180 52.10 67.93 -130.35
C ALA A 180 50.82 67.05 -130.37
N GLU A 181 50.16 66.91 -131.52
CA GLU A 181 48.86 66.25 -131.66
C GLU A 181 48.85 64.81 -131.14
N ARG A 182 49.92 64.04 -131.40
CA ARG A 182 50.05 62.65 -130.93
C ARG A 182 50.11 62.55 -129.41
N ARG A 183 50.66 63.56 -128.74
CA ARG A 183 50.74 63.63 -127.27
C ARG A 183 49.41 64.07 -126.66
N GLU A 184 48.66 64.95 -127.33
CA GLU A 184 47.30 65.31 -126.93
C GLU A 184 46.34 64.11 -127.07
N GLN A 185 46.44 63.32 -128.15
CA GLN A 185 45.65 62.10 -128.33
C GLN A 185 45.91 61.05 -127.24
N LEU A 186 47.19 60.76 -126.93
CA LEU A 186 47.54 59.82 -125.85
C LEU A 186 47.00 60.26 -124.48
N LEU A 187 47.06 61.56 -124.17
CA LEU A 187 46.51 62.11 -122.93
C LEU A 187 44.97 62.05 -122.89
N GLN A 188 44.28 62.18 -124.03
CA GLN A 188 42.83 62.01 -124.12
C GLN A 188 42.41 60.55 -123.92
N GLU A 189 43.12 59.59 -124.52
CA GLU A 189 42.87 58.16 -124.25
C GLU A 189 43.06 57.82 -122.77
N ASP A 190 44.14 58.31 -122.16
CA ASP A 190 44.43 58.01 -120.75
C ASP A 190 43.41 58.69 -119.81
N LEU A 191 42.91 59.88 -120.14
CA LEU A 191 41.78 60.49 -119.45
C LEU A 191 40.54 59.59 -119.48
N GLN A 192 40.18 59.05 -120.65
CA GLN A 192 39.05 58.13 -120.79
C GLN A 192 39.26 56.83 -119.99
N LYS A 193 40.46 56.24 -120.05
CA LYS A 193 40.82 55.05 -119.25
C LYS A 193 40.67 55.31 -117.75
N MET A 194 40.95 56.52 -117.27
CA MET A 194 40.74 56.91 -115.87
C MET A 194 39.28 57.18 -115.52
N GLN A 195 38.47 57.76 -116.43
CA GLN A 195 37.03 57.96 -116.21
C GLN A 195 36.29 56.62 -116.03
N VAL A 196 36.51 55.65 -116.93
CA VAL A 196 35.91 54.31 -116.86
C VAL A 196 36.29 53.58 -115.56
N ARG A 197 37.51 53.80 -115.04
CA ARG A 197 37.94 53.26 -113.74
C ARG A 197 37.20 53.89 -112.56
N ALA A 198 36.91 55.19 -112.60
CA ALA A 198 36.14 55.87 -111.58
C ALA A 198 34.67 55.40 -111.57
N GLU A 199 34.03 55.34 -112.74
CA GLU A 199 32.64 54.86 -112.89
C GLU A 199 32.47 53.40 -112.40
N TYR A 200 33.45 52.54 -112.69
CA TYR A 200 33.48 51.16 -112.17
C TYR A 200 33.64 51.12 -110.64
N ALA A 201 34.47 52.00 -110.08
CA ALA A 201 34.70 52.09 -108.64
C ALA A 201 33.46 52.59 -107.88
N GLU A 202 32.76 53.59 -108.41
CA GLU A 202 31.48 54.10 -107.88
C GLU A 202 30.38 53.03 -107.98
N SER A 203 30.30 52.32 -109.11
CA SER A 203 29.36 51.21 -109.31
C SER A 203 29.52 50.10 -108.25
N ARG A 204 30.76 49.74 -107.89
CA ARG A 204 31.03 48.76 -106.82
C ARG A 204 30.57 49.25 -105.44
N ILE A 205 30.64 50.55 -105.17
CA ILE A 205 30.16 51.14 -103.92
C ILE A 205 28.63 51.09 -103.84
N VAL A 206 27.93 51.41 -104.93
CA VAL A 206 26.45 51.37 -104.98
C VAL A 206 25.92 49.95 -104.72
N VAL A 207 26.56 48.92 -105.30
CA VAL A 207 26.22 47.52 -105.03
C VAL A 207 26.38 47.20 -103.54
N ALA A 208 27.54 47.49 -102.95
CA ALA A 208 27.81 47.14 -101.55
C ALA A 208 26.98 47.95 -100.53
N ASP A 209 26.62 49.20 -100.82
CA ASP A 209 25.64 49.96 -100.02
C ASP A 209 24.22 49.37 -100.12
N SER A 210 23.85 48.77 -101.26
CA SER A 210 22.57 48.07 -101.42
C SER A 210 22.51 46.76 -100.63
N GLU A 211 23.62 46.01 -100.57
CA GLU A 211 23.79 44.82 -99.74
C GLU A 211 23.76 45.16 -98.23
N LEU A 212 24.41 46.27 -97.83
CA LEU A 212 24.24 46.81 -96.48
C LEU A 212 22.78 47.16 -96.15
N SER A 213 22.03 47.70 -97.13
CA SER A 213 20.61 48.02 -96.93
C SER A 213 19.71 46.78 -96.83
N SER A 214 20.07 45.64 -97.44
CA SER A 214 19.31 44.39 -97.27
C SER A 214 19.64 43.71 -95.95
N LEU A 215 20.93 43.63 -95.56
CA LEU A 215 21.36 43.11 -94.26
C LEU A 215 20.76 43.89 -93.08
N ARG A 216 20.69 45.23 -93.17
CA ARG A 216 20.05 46.06 -92.13
C ARG A 216 18.56 45.74 -91.95
N LYS A 217 17.83 45.44 -93.03
CA LYS A 217 16.42 45.01 -92.95
C LYS A 217 16.28 43.61 -92.35
N ALA A 218 17.13 42.66 -92.77
CA ALA A 218 17.13 41.30 -92.23
C ALA A 218 17.43 41.26 -90.72
N LEU A 219 18.39 42.08 -90.26
CA LEU A 219 18.66 42.25 -88.83
C LEU A 219 17.45 42.80 -88.07
N GLN A 220 16.81 43.87 -88.58
CA GLN A 220 15.62 44.46 -87.96
C GLN A 220 14.46 43.47 -87.85
N GLU A 221 14.29 42.58 -88.84
CA GLU A 221 13.29 41.51 -88.81
C GLU A 221 13.60 40.46 -87.72
N GLN A 222 14.88 40.09 -87.54
CA GLN A 222 15.31 39.14 -86.51
C GLN A 222 15.22 39.75 -85.09
N GLU A 223 15.56 41.04 -84.92
CA GLU A 223 15.29 41.76 -83.67
C GLU A 223 13.79 41.78 -83.32
N GLY A 224 12.92 41.92 -84.32
CA GLY A 224 11.47 41.85 -84.15
C GLY A 224 11.01 40.49 -83.64
N LYS A 225 11.43 39.41 -84.30
CA LYS A 225 11.13 38.02 -83.90
C LYS A 225 11.65 37.72 -82.49
N LEU A 226 12.85 38.19 -82.15
CA LEU A 226 13.43 38.02 -80.82
C LEU A 226 12.53 38.67 -79.75
N ARG A 227 12.14 39.94 -79.91
CA ARG A 227 11.25 40.65 -78.97
C ARG A 227 9.91 39.93 -78.80
N GLU A 228 9.36 39.35 -79.88
CA GLU A 228 8.13 38.55 -79.81
C GLU A 228 8.30 37.25 -79.00
N THR A 229 9.41 36.52 -79.19
CA THR A 229 9.70 35.32 -78.38
C THR A 229 9.97 35.64 -76.91
N GLU A 230 10.60 36.78 -76.62
CA GLU A 230 10.88 37.23 -75.25
C GLU A 230 9.59 37.66 -74.54
N ALA A 231 8.65 38.31 -75.23
CA ALA A 231 7.33 38.63 -74.70
C ALA A 231 6.49 37.38 -74.37
N LYS A 232 6.47 36.38 -75.27
CA LYS A 232 5.83 35.07 -75.04
C LYS A 232 6.44 34.32 -73.85
N LEU A 233 7.73 34.50 -73.61
CA LEU A 233 8.42 33.93 -72.46
C LEU A 233 8.06 34.63 -71.14
N THR A 234 7.81 35.94 -71.14
CA THR A 234 7.30 36.61 -69.94
C THR A 234 5.90 36.12 -69.56
N THR A 235 4.95 36.04 -70.51
CA THR A 235 3.57 35.62 -70.19
C THR A 235 3.51 34.19 -69.64
N LEU A 236 4.21 33.22 -70.27
CA LEU A 236 4.27 31.84 -69.78
C LEU A 236 4.95 31.69 -68.41
N ARG A 237 5.88 32.59 -68.05
CA ARG A 237 6.50 32.62 -66.72
C ARG A 237 5.54 33.17 -65.67
N ASP A 238 4.74 34.17 -66.01
CA ASP A 238 3.72 34.74 -65.12
C ASP A 238 2.56 33.75 -64.90
N GLU A 239 2.10 33.06 -65.96
CA GLU A 239 1.17 31.93 -65.87
C GLU A 239 1.71 30.80 -64.97
N HIS A 240 3.00 30.43 -65.11
CA HIS A 240 3.64 29.44 -64.25
C HIS A 240 3.71 29.89 -62.78
N ASN A 241 3.99 31.18 -62.53
CA ASN A 241 4.04 31.75 -61.19
C ASN A 241 2.65 31.80 -60.54
N GLN A 242 1.60 32.10 -61.29
CA GLN A 242 0.22 32.08 -60.81
C GLN A 242 -0.22 30.66 -60.45
N LEU A 243 -0.03 29.69 -61.34
CA LEU A 243 -0.35 28.27 -61.08
C LEU A 243 0.35 27.74 -59.82
N LYS A 244 1.57 28.21 -59.55
CA LYS A 244 2.36 27.89 -58.36
C LYS A 244 1.85 28.57 -57.08
N LEU A 245 1.24 29.75 -57.18
CA LEU A 245 0.55 30.42 -56.08
C LEU A 245 -0.76 29.69 -55.74
N ASP A 246 -1.55 29.35 -56.74
CA ASP A 246 -2.84 28.66 -56.58
C ASP A 246 -2.64 27.27 -55.95
N PHE A 247 -1.66 26.50 -56.44
CA PHE A 247 -1.26 25.22 -55.85
C PHE A 247 -0.77 25.36 -54.39
N LYS A 248 -0.12 26.47 -54.03
CA LYS A 248 0.31 26.74 -52.65
C LYS A 248 -0.87 27.09 -51.74
N ALA A 249 -1.89 27.79 -52.23
CA ALA A 249 -3.12 28.05 -51.49
C ALA A 249 -3.90 26.74 -51.23
N GLN A 250 -4.02 25.89 -52.26
CA GLN A 250 -4.60 24.55 -52.15
C GLN A 250 -3.92 23.67 -51.09
N LEU A 251 -2.58 23.66 -51.04
CA LEU A 251 -1.82 22.97 -50.00
C LEU A 251 -2.13 23.44 -48.57
N GLY A 252 -2.54 24.70 -48.38
CA GLY A 252 -3.00 25.23 -47.10
C GLY A 252 -4.31 24.57 -46.65
N VAL A 253 -5.31 24.55 -47.52
CA VAL A 253 -6.62 23.92 -47.22
C VAL A 253 -6.47 22.42 -46.96
N HIS A 254 -5.57 21.73 -47.69
CA HIS A 254 -5.25 20.33 -47.41
C HIS A 254 -4.62 20.13 -46.01
N ALA A 255 -3.78 21.06 -45.54
CA ALA A 255 -3.21 21.00 -44.19
C ALA A 255 -4.28 21.16 -43.10
N GLU A 256 -5.27 22.03 -43.32
CA GLU A 256 -6.42 22.19 -42.42
C GLU A 256 -7.29 20.92 -42.35
N VAL A 257 -7.59 20.30 -43.51
CA VAL A 257 -8.34 19.03 -43.57
C VAL A 257 -7.58 17.90 -42.87
N VAL A 258 -6.25 17.81 -43.03
CA VAL A 258 -5.42 16.81 -42.33
C VAL A 258 -5.38 17.06 -40.82
N ALA A 259 -5.34 18.32 -40.38
CA ALA A 259 -5.38 18.65 -38.96
C ALA A 259 -6.71 18.21 -38.32
N GLU A 260 -7.85 18.49 -38.98
CA GLU A 260 -9.17 18.08 -38.46
C GLU A 260 -9.38 16.56 -38.54
N SER A 261 -8.91 15.87 -39.59
CA SER A 261 -8.89 14.40 -39.60
C SER A 261 -8.04 13.81 -38.48
N SER A 262 -6.91 14.43 -38.15
CA SER A 262 -6.05 14.00 -37.03
C SER A 262 -6.72 14.19 -35.68
N ARG A 263 -7.52 15.25 -35.54
CA ARG A 263 -8.34 15.52 -34.34
C ARG A 263 -9.45 14.50 -34.18
N ILE A 264 -10.22 14.23 -35.24
CA ILE A 264 -11.31 13.23 -35.26
C ILE A 264 -10.76 11.83 -34.95
N LEU A 265 -9.53 11.50 -35.39
CA LEU A 265 -8.84 10.27 -35.00
C LEU A 265 -8.52 10.24 -33.49
N SER A 266 -8.01 11.33 -32.91
CA SER A 266 -7.77 11.42 -31.46
C SER A 266 -9.06 11.29 -30.65
N ASP A 267 -10.14 11.97 -31.06
CA ASP A 267 -11.44 11.88 -30.39
C ASP A 267 -12.03 10.47 -30.46
N TYR A 268 -11.76 9.73 -31.55
CA TYR A 268 -12.13 8.33 -31.72
C TYR A 268 -11.28 7.37 -30.86
N GLU A 269 -9.97 7.58 -30.76
CA GLU A 269 -9.07 6.80 -29.90
C GLU A 269 -9.44 7.01 -28.41
N ASP A 270 -9.68 8.24 -27.99
CA ASP A 270 -10.19 8.58 -26.64
C ASP A 270 -11.56 7.94 -26.36
N LEU A 271 -12.45 7.85 -27.37
CA LEU A 271 -13.74 7.15 -27.23
C LEU A 271 -13.56 5.64 -27.14
N GLN A 272 -12.66 5.07 -27.93
CA GLN A 272 -12.35 3.64 -27.91
C GLN A 272 -11.72 3.22 -26.57
N GLU A 273 -10.83 4.04 -25.99
CA GLU A 273 -10.28 3.75 -24.66
C GLU A 273 -11.37 3.82 -23.58
N ARG A 274 -12.23 4.86 -23.59
CA ARG A 274 -13.37 4.97 -22.66
C ARG A 274 -14.32 3.76 -22.76
N CYS A 275 -14.63 3.30 -23.98
CA CYS A 275 -15.42 2.08 -24.15
C CYS A 275 -14.70 0.83 -23.62
N SER A 276 -13.38 0.72 -23.81
CA SER A 276 -12.59 -0.41 -23.30
C SER A 276 -12.55 -0.44 -21.77
N GLN A 277 -12.30 0.71 -21.12
CA GLN A 277 -12.32 0.87 -19.66
C GLN A 277 -13.71 0.51 -19.11
N MET A 278 -14.78 0.99 -19.73
CA MET A 278 -16.15 0.71 -19.31
C MET A 278 -16.55 -0.77 -19.47
N VAL A 279 -16.02 -1.48 -20.47
CA VAL A 279 -16.17 -2.95 -20.57
C VAL A 279 -15.43 -3.65 -19.42
N THR A 280 -14.23 -3.20 -19.05
CA THR A 280 -13.50 -3.79 -17.91
C THR A 280 -14.21 -3.54 -16.59
N ASP A 281 -14.74 -2.33 -16.36
CA ASP A 281 -15.58 -2.00 -15.20
C ASP A 281 -16.84 -2.88 -15.10
N LEU A 282 -17.40 -3.31 -16.23
CA LEU A 282 -18.56 -4.22 -16.28
C LEU A 282 -18.16 -5.68 -15.99
N GLU A 283 -17.03 -6.15 -16.50
CA GLU A 283 -16.48 -7.49 -16.20
C GLU A 283 -16.07 -7.61 -14.71
N ASP A 284 -15.46 -6.56 -14.15
CA ASP A 284 -15.16 -6.45 -12.72
C ASP A 284 -16.43 -6.40 -11.87
N ARG A 285 -17.48 -5.68 -12.29
CA ARG A 285 -18.80 -5.72 -11.63
C ARG A 285 -19.42 -7.11 -11.70
N GLN A 286 -19.34 -7.80 -12.83
CA GLN A 286 -19.92 -9.12 -13.02
C GLN A 286 -19.22 -10.17 -12.14
N THR A 287 -17.89 -10.11 -12.02
CA THR A 287 -17.12 -10.99 -11.13
C THR A 287 -17.34 -10.66 -9.65
N GLN A 288 -17.47 -9.38 -9.28
CA GLN A 288 -17.89 -8.98 -7.93
C GLN A 288 -19.29 -9.51 -7.58
N LEU A 289 -20.27 -9.37 -8.49
CA LEU A 289 -21.63 -9.89 -8.29
C LEU A 289 -21.64 -11.42 -8.16
N ALA A 290 -20.88 -12.14 -8.99
CA ALA A 290 -20.72 -13.58 -8.87
C ALA A 290 -20.11 -13.99 -7.51
N GLY A 291 -19.10 -13.23 -7.03
CA GLY A 291 -18.51 -13.42 -5.70
C GLY A 291 -19.51 -13.20 -4.56
N THR A 292 -20.30 -12.13 -4.62
CA THR A 292 -21.34 -11.87 -3.59
C THR A 292 -22.46 -12.90 -3.62
N ALA A 293 -22.88 -13.39 -4.79
CA ALA A 293 -23.87 -14.46 -4.91
C ALA A 293 -23.35 -15.77 -4.31
N GLN A 294 -22.07 -16.10 -4.54
CA GLN A 294 -21.44 -17.30 -3.95
C GLN A 294 -21.29 -17.18 -2.42
N GLN A 295 -20.99 -15.98 -1.91
CA GLN A 295 -20.98 -15.70 -0.46
C GLN A 295 -22.38 -15.80 0.16
N LEU A 296 -23.41 -15.28 -0.52
CA LEU A 296 -24.81 -15.35 -0.08
C LEU A 296 -25.29 -16.82 -0.01
N GLN A 297 -24.96 -17.62 -1.01
CA GLN A 297 -25.27 -19.05 -1.05
C GLN A 297 -24.56 -19.82 0.09
N ALA A 298 -23.29 -19.52 0.37
CA ALA A 298 -22.56 -20.09 1.50
C ALA A 298 -23.16 -19.66 2.86
N ALA A 299 -23.61 -18.41 2.98
CA ALA A 299 -24.29 -17.91 4.17
C ALA A 299 -25.64 -18.60 4.40
N GLN A 300 -26.45 -18.79 3.35
CA GLN A 300 -27.70 -19.57 3.43
C GLN A 300 -27.47 -21.02 3.84
N GLN A 301 -26.44 -21.69 3.29
CA GLN A 301 -26.08 -23.05 3.71
C GLN A 301 -25.62 -23.11 5.18
N GLY A 302 -24.86 -22.12 5.64
CA GLY A 302 -24.49 -21.97 7.06
C GLY A 302 -25.72 -21.78 7.96
N GLN A 303 -26.64 -20.91 7.56
CA GLN A 303 -27.88 -20.62 8.29
C GLN A 303 -28.80 -21.83 8.36
N GLN A 304 -28.90 -22.64 7.29
CA GLN A 304 -29.62 -23.92 7.29
C GLN A 304 -28.96 -24.95 8.22
N ALA A 305 -27.63 -25.06 8.19
CA ALA A 305 -26.89 -25.96 9.07
C ALA A 305 -27.04 -25.59 10.56
N ASP A 306 -27.01 -24.29 10.89
CA ASP A 306 -27.25 -23.82 12.26
C ASP A 306 -28.73 -23.93 12.66
N HIS A 307 -29.70 -23.78 11.74
CA HIS A 307 -31.11 -24.05 12.02
C HIS A 307 -31.32 -25.53 12.44
N ALA A 308 -30.78 -26.47 11.67
CA ALA A 308 -30.83 -27.90 12.00
C ALA A 308 -30.13 -28.23 13.34
N ARG A 309 -29.04 -27.53 13.68
CA ARG A 309 -28.38 -27.65 15.00
C ARG A 309 -29.25 -27.12 16.14
N TRP A 310 -29.95 -26.01 15.94
CA TRP A 310 -30.87 -25.45 16.94
C TRP A 310 -32.11 -26.33 17.13
N GLU A 311 -32.66 -26.87 16.05
CA GLU A 311 -33.77 -27.83 16.08
C GLU A 311 -33.37 -29.12 16.82
N GLY A 312 -32.19 -29.68 16.52
CA GLY A 312 -31.63 -30.82 17.25
C GLY A 312 -31.45 -30.55 18.76
N ARG A 313 -30.94 -29.35 19.13
CA ARG A 313 -30.85 -28.93 20.55
C ARG A 313 -32.23 -28.77 21.20
N TYR A 314 -33.19 -28.18 20.50
CA TYR A 314 -34.55 -28.00 21.00
C TYR A 314 -35.23 -29.35 21.28
N ASN A 315 -35.04 -30.32 20.39
CA ASN A 315 -35.55 -31.69 20.56
C ASN A 315 -34.86 -32.43 21.72
N SER A 316 -33.54 -32.23 21.91
CA SER A 316 -32.84 -32.74 23.12
C SER A 316 -33.42 -32.13 24.40
N LEU A 317 -33.57 -30.81 24.46
CA LEU A 317 -34.09 -30.11 25.64
C LEU A 317 -35.57 -30.45 25.93
N GLN A 318 -36.37 -30.78 24.91
CA GLN A 318 -37.70 -31.36 25.07
C GLN A 318 -37.63 -32.73 25.76
N ALA A 319 -36.73 -33.62 25.32
CA ALA A 319 -36.53 -34.93 25.94
C ALA A 319 -36.03 -34.81 27.39
N ASP A 320 -35.01 -33.99 27.64
CA ASP A 320 -34.46 -33.72 28.98
C ASP A 320 -35.54 -33.19 29.94
N ARG A 321 -36.39 -32.26 29.47
CA ARG A 321 -37.50 -31.72 30.26
C ARG A 321 -38.55 -32.78 30.61
N ASN A 322 -38.87 -33.67 29.68
CA ASN A 322 -39.85 -34.73 29.93
C ASN A 322 -39.30 -35.77 30.93
N LEU A 323 -38.03 -36.16 30.79
CA LEU A 323 -37.34 -37.08 31.69
C LEU A 323 -37.17 -36.49 33.10
N LEU A 324 -36.96 -35.17 33.21
CA LEU A 324 -37.03 -34.46 34.49
C LEU A 324 -38.43 -34.45 35.11
N ALA A 325 -39.50 -34.28 34.31
CA ALA A 325 -40.88 -34.31 34.81
C ALA A 325 -41.29 -35.71 35.32
N GLU A 326 -40.87 -36.79 34.64
CA GLU A 326 -41.02 -38.17 35.11
C GLU A 326 -40.31 -38.38 36.47
N ARG A 327 -39.10 -37.85 36.61
CA ARG A 327 -38.32 -37.92 37.86
C ARG A 327 -38.94 -37.09 38.98
N GLU A 328 -39.51 -35.92 38.70
CA GLU A 328 -40.26 -35.12 39.68
C GLU A 328 -41.53 -35.84 40.15
N ALA A 329 -42.22 -36.57 39.26
CA ALA A 329 -43.38 -37.38 39.62
C ALA A 329 -42.98 -38.53 40.57
N GLY A 330 -41.95 -39.31 40.23
CA GLY A 330 -41.46 -40.39 41.10
C GLY A 330 -41.01 -39.90 42.48
N LEU A 331 -40.30 -38.77 42.56
CA LEU A 331 -39.90 -38.15 43.82
C LEU A 331 -41.09 -37.64 44.66
N GLN A 332 -42.23 -37.30 44.04
CA GLN A 332 -43.45 -36.99 44.78
C GLN A 332 -44.15 -38.26 45.30
N GLU A 333 -44.07 -39.37 44.59
CA GLU A 333 -44.61 -40.65 45.04
C GLU A 333 -43.80 -41.23 46.22
N GLU A 334 -42.46 -41.28 46.12
CA GLU A 334 -41.58 -41.66 47.24
C GLU A 334 -41.85 -40.80 48.49
N LYS A 335 -42.02 -39.49 48.30
CA LYS A 335 -42.36 -38.53 49.37
C LYS A 335 -43.74 -38.77 49.98
N ALA A 336 -44.70 -39.31 49.23
CA ALA A 336 -46.00 -39.71 49.75
C ALA A 336 -45.89 -41.01 50.57
N GLN A 337 -45.17 -42.01 50.04
CA GLN A 337 -44.90 -43.28 50.73
C GLN A 337 -44.15 -43.07 52.06
N LEU A 338 -43.10 -42.26 52.07
CA LEU A 338 -42.33 -41.91 53.26
C LEU A 338 -43.17 -41.15 54.31
N LYS A 339 -44.11 -40.30 53.86
CA LYS A 339 -45.07 -39.64 54.78
C LYS A 339 -46.03 -40.62 55.43
N ALA A 340 -46.54 -41.59 54.68
CA ALA A 340 -47.41 -42.63 55.23
C ALA A 340 -46.65 -43.52 56.24
N ALA A 341 -45.45 -43.96 55.89
CA ALA A 341 -44.59 -44.74 56.80
C ALA A 341 -44.27 -43.98 58.11
N LEU A 342 -44.02 -42.67 58.03
CA LEU A 342 -43.81 -41.82 59.21
C LEU A 342 -45.07 -41.68 60.07
N GLY A 343 -46.26 -41.63 59.46
CA GLY A 343 -47.55 -41.63 60.17
C GLY A 343 -47.71 -42.91 61.00
N ASN A 344 -47.63 -44.06 60.34
CA ASN A 344 -47.77 -45.38 61.00
C ASN A 344 -46.75 -45.56 62.15
N ALA A 345 -45.52 -45.08 61.99
CA ALA A 345 -44.49 -45.15 63.03
C ALA A 345 -44.78 -44.24 64.24
N LEU A 346 -45.49 -43.13 64.05
CA LEU A 346 -45.93 -42.25 65.13
C LEU A 346 -47.14 -42.84 65.89
N GLU A 347 -48.04 -43.54 65.19
CA GLU A 347 -49.15 -44.27 65.79
C GLU A 347 -48.63 -45.43 66.67
N GLN A 348 -47.75 -46.27 66.12
CA GLN A 348 -47.09 -47.35 66.88
C GLN A 348 -46.32 -46.82 68.11
N LYS A 349 -45.68 -45.65 68.01
CA LYS A 349 -45.03 -45.00 69.15
C LYS A 349 -46.04 -44.63 70.25
N ALA A 350 -47.20 -44.09 69.89
CA ALA A 350 -48.24 -43.73 70.85
C ALA A 350 -48.83 -44.96 71.56
N GLU A 351 -49.07 -46.06 70.84
CA GLU A 351 -49.51 -47.34 71.42
C GLU A 351 -48.52 -47.86 72.46
N VAL A 352 -47.21 -47.81 72.16
CA VAL A 352 -46.15 -48.23 73.09
C VAL A 352 -46.05 -47.30 74.30
N GLU A 353 -46.21 -45.98 74.12
CA GLU A 353 -46.24 -45.03 75.24
C GLU A 353 -47.45 -45.25 76.17
N GLU A 354 -48.63 -45.58 75.63
CA GLU A 354 -49.82 -45.92 76.42
C GLU A 354 -49.70 -47.29 77.11
N ALA A 355 -49.09 -48.29 76.46
CA ALA A 355 -48.77 -49.58 77.07
C ALA A 355 -47.80 -49.41 78.26
N LEU A 356 -46.77 -48.56 78.12
CA LEU A 356 -45.82 -48.24 79.19
C LEU A 356 -46.51 -47.53 80.37
N HIS A 357 -47.43 -46.60 80.13
CA HIS A 357 -48.17 -45.93 81.20
C HIS A 357 -49.06 -46.91 82.00
N ARG A 358 -49.69 -47.88 81.33
CA ARG A 358 -50.46 -48.95 82.00
C ARG A 358 -49.57 -49.83 82.88
N ALA A 359 -48.43 -50.29 82.36
CA ALA A 359 -47.48 -51.11 83.11
C ALA A 359 -46.91 -50.39 84.35
N LEU A 360 -46.60 -49.09 84.24
CA LEU A 360 -46.17 -48.28 85.39
C LEU A 360 -47.28 -48.14 86.44
N HIS A 361 -48.54 -47.97 86.03
CA HIS A 361 -49.65 -47.85 86.97
C HIS A 361 -49.95 -49.17 87.70
N GLU A 362 -49.76 -50.31 87.04
CA GLU A 362 -49.87 -51.65 87.62
C GLU A 362 -48.71 -51.94 88.59
N GLN A 363 -47.47 -51.56 88.23
CA GLN A 363 -46.32 -51.60 89.12
C GLN A 363 -46.56 -50.79 90.41
N HIS A 364 -47.12 -49.59 90.31
CA HIS A 364 -47.46 -48.77 91.48
C HIS A 364 -48.55 -49.40 92.37
N HIS A 365 -49.52 -50.12 91.79
CA HIS A 365 -50.53 -50.84 92.57
C HIS A 365 -49.90 -52.00 93.35
N LEU A 366 -49.07 -52.83 92.71
CA LEU A 366 -48.38 -53.95 93.37
C LEU A 366 -47.42 -53.46 94.47
N GLN A 367 -46.73 -52.34 94.24
CA GLN A 367 -45.88 -51.70 95.25
C GLN A 367 -46.67 -51.31 96.51
N HIS A 368 -47.90 -50.79 96.34
CA HIS A 368 -48.77 -50.43 97.47
C HIS A 368 -49.25 -51.66 98.25
N GLU A 369 -49.62 -52.75 97.56
CA GLU A 369 -49.99 -54.01 98.22
C GLU A 369 -48.84 -54.62 99.02
N MET A 370 -47.61 -54.56 98.48
CA MET A 370 -46.41 -54.98 99.23
C MET A 370 -46.20 -54.17 100.52
N ASP A 371 -46.47 -52.86 100.50
CA ASP A 371 -46.32 -52.02 101.69
C ASP A 371 -47.45 -52.22 102.71
N VAL A 372 -48.67 -52.56 102.26
CA VAL A 372 -49.76 -53.02 103.15
C VAL A 372 -49.40 -54.35 103.81
N LEU A 373 -48.80 -55.30 103.07
CA LEU A 373 -48.37 -56.60 103.60
C LEU A 373 -47.21 -56.47 104.62
N LYS A 374 -46.22 -55.60 104.38
CA LYS A 374 -45.22 -55.25 105.41
C LYS A 374 -45.88 -54.65 106.65
N GLY A 375 -46.95 -53.88 106.47
CA GLY A 375 -47.77 -53.33 107.55
C GLY A 375 -48.53 -54.37 108.38
N THR A 376 -48.90 -55.52 107.81
CA THR A 376 -49.49 -56.64 108.57
C THR A 376 -48.41 -57.52 109.20
N GLU A 377 -47.29 -57.75 108.52
CA GLU A 377 -46.09 -58.41 109.07
C GLU A 377 -45.61 -57.71 110.35
N ALA A 378 -45.44 -56.38 110.33
CA ALA A 378 -45.05 -55.60 111.50
C ALA A 378 -46.03 -55.71 112.68
N ARG A 379 -47.33 -55.88 112.42
CA ARG A 379 -48.34 -56.12 113.49
C ARG A 379 -48.19 -57.51 114.10
N LEU A 380 -47.95 -58.53 113.27
CA LEU A 380 -47.72 -59.91 113.72
C LEU A 380 -46.42 -60.02 114.54
N ILE A 381 -45.36 -59.30 114.15
CA ILE A 381 -44.13 -59.17 114.94
C ILE A 381 -44.44 -58.58 116.31
N SER A 382 -45.20 -57.47 116.39
CA SER A 382 -45.48 -56.83 117.69
C SER A 382 -46.46 -57.64 118.57
N GLU A 383 -47.35 -58.44 117.99
CA GLU A 383 -48.13 -59.45 118.74
C GLU A 383 -47.22 -60.57 119.30
N ALA A 384 -46.21 -61.01 118.54
CA ALA A 384 -45.22 -61.97 119.00
C ALA A 384 -44.30 -61.39 120.10
N GLU A 385 -43.90 -60.11 120.00
CA GLU A 385 -43.18 -59.38 121.05
C GLU A 385 -44.01 -59.27 122.34
N ARG A 386 -45.33 -59.06 122.22
CA ARG A 386 -46.27 -59.04 123.36
C ARG A 386 -46.36 -60.40 124.05
N LEU A 387 -46.39 -61.50 123.29
CA LEU A 387 -46.37 -62.86 123.84
C LEU A 387 -45.01 -63.20 124.46
N THR A 388 -43.90 -62.79 123.82
CA THR A 388 -42.54 -62.93 124.35
C THR A 388 -42.38 -62.17 125.67
N SER A 389 -42.90 -60.94 125.76
CA SER A 389 -42.92 -60.15 127.00
C SER A 389 -43.68 -60.85 128.14
N SER A 390 -44.75 -61.59 127.83
CA SER A 390 -45.48 -62.40 128.83
C SER A 390 -44.71 -63.67 129.23
N LEU A 391 -43.86 -64.22 128.35
CA LEU A 391 -43.00 -65.36 128.66
C LEU A 391 -41.79 -64.91 129.51
N GLU A 392 -41.19 -63.77 129.16
CA GLU A 392 -40.13 -63.13 129.94
C GLU A 392 -40.58 -62.79 131.37
N ALA A 393 -41.84 -62.38 131.56
CA ALA A 393 -42.39 -62.14 132.90
C ALA A 393 -42.33 -63.40 133.79
N SER A 394 -42.53 -64.59 133.22
CA SER A 394 -42.33 -65.87 133.93
C SER A 394 -40.85 -66.25 134.05
N GLN A 395 -40.04 -66.03 133.01
CA GLN A 395 -38.61 -66.36 133.02
C GLN A 395 -37.77 -65.47 133.94
N ARG A 396 -38.20 -64.23 134.23
CA ARG A 396 -37.56 -63.35 135.23
C ARG A 396 -37.70 -63.86 136.67
N SER A 397 -38.60 -64.81 136.93
CA SER A 397 -38.64 -65.58 138.20
C SER A 397 -37.60 -66.71 138.27
N LEU A 398 -36.87 -66.97 137.17
CA LEU A 398 -35.87 -68.04 137.04
C LEU A 398 -34.47 -67.47 136.73
N ALA A 399 -34.40 -66.35 136.01
CA ALA A 399 -33.16 -65.66 135.64
C ALA A 399 -32.49 -64.86 136.77
N ALA A 400 -33.04 -64.87 137.99
CA ALA A 400 -32.37 -64.36 139.19
C ALA A 400 -31.20 -65.26 139.65
N GLU A 401 -31.04 -66.44 139.04
CA GLU A 401 -30.08 -67.47 139.42
C GLU A 401 -28.77 -67.47 138.60
N GLN A 402 -28.67 -66.67 137.52
CA GLN A 402 -27.49 -66.66 136.63
C GLN A 402 -26.95 -65.26 136.31
N GLU A 403 -26.05 -64.84 137.20
CA GLU A 403 -25.19 -63.66 137.15
C GLU A 403 -24.11 -63.73 136.02
N SER A 404 -23.55 -62.56 135.66
CA SER A 404 -22.24 -62.37 134.98
C SER A 404 -22.08 -62.68 133.46
N LYS A 405 -22.11 -61.63 132.62
CA LYS A 405 -20.92 -61.15 131.85
C LYS A 405 -21.09 -59.81 131.09
N ALA A 406 -20.01 -59.02 131.02
CA ALA A 406 -19.81 -57.82 130.17
C ALA A 406 -19.63 -58.20 128.67
N ALA A 407 -19.95 -57.39 127.63
CA ALA A 407 -19.73 -55.96 127.31
C ALA A 407 -18.28 -55.61 126.84
N ILE A 408 -18.08 -54.48 126.11
CA ILE A 408 -16.83 -53.94 125.46
C ILE A 408 -16.63 -54.41 123.98
N CYS A 409 -16.23 -53.63 122.93
CA CYS A 409 -16.13 -52.16 122.66
C CYS A 409 -16.00 -51.85 121.12
N GLN A 410 -15.59 -50.62 120.75
CA GLN A 410 -15.62 -49.95 119.44
C GLN A 410 -14.32 -49.12 119.19
N GLU A 411 -13.86 -48.90 117.94
CA GLU A 411 -12.97 -47.80 117.40
C GLU A 411 -12.23 -48.23 116.08
N ALA A 412 -11.55 -47.42 115.22
CA ALA A 412 -11.44 -45.96 114.94
C ALA A 412 -10.96 -45.72 113.46
N ALA A 413 -10.26 -44.61 113.11
CA ALA A 413 -10.18 -44.11 111.71
C ALA A 413 -8.93 -43.25 111.29
N ILE A 414 -8.89 -42.89 109.98
CA ILE A 414 -8.20 -41.72 109.33
C ILE A 414 -6.75 -41.90 108.77
N LYS A 415 -6.32 -40.94 107.91
CA LYS A 415 -5.28 -41.00 106.83
C LYS A 415 -4.08 -40.05 107.07
N ALA A 416 -2.99 -40.17 106.29
CA ALA A 416 -1.97 -39.10 106.14
C ALA A 416 -1.15 -39.14 104.81
N ALA A 417 -0.77 -37.94 104.32
CA ALA A 417 0.32 -37.61 103.35
C ALA A 417 0.21 -38.15 101.88
N ARG A 418 0.95 -37.66 100.87
CA ARG A 418 2.02 -36.62 100.82
C ARG A 418 2.05 -35.89 99.45
N LEU A 419 2.64 -34.69 99.40
CA LEU A 419 2.99 -33.94 98.17
C LEU A 419 4.50 -33.99 97.87
N ALA A 420 4.82 -34.06 96.57
CA ALA A 420 6.11 -33.82 95.88
C ALA A 420 5.75 -33.48 94.40
N HIS A 421 6.59 -32.93 93.52
CA HIS A 421 8.04 -32.75 93.51
C HIS A 421 8.39 -31.40 92.83
N LEU A 422 9.51 -30.79 93.20
CA LEU A 422 10.01 -29.53 92.65
C LEU A 422 10.19 -29.52 91.12
N GLU A 423 9.92 -28.37 90.50
CA GLU A 423 10.43 -27.95 89.19
C GLU A 423 11.52 -26.88 89.41
N GLY A 424 12.72 -27.09 88.89
CA GLY A 424 13.84 -26.14 89.01
C GLY A 424 15.16 -26.68 88.46
N GLU A 425 16.14 -25.78 88.30
CA GLU A 425 17.54 -26.05 87.97
C GLU A 425 17.85 -26.65 86.57
N MET A 426 17.73 -25.85 85.50
CA MET A 426 18.60 -26.05 84.31
C MET A 426 18.80 -24.82 83.40
N GLU A 427 19.20 -23.67 83.97
CA GLU A 427 19.48 -22.45 83.18
C GLU A 427 20.72 -21.67 83.66
N ALA A 428 21.93 -22.17 83.35
CA ALA A 428 23.19 -21.46 83.63
C ALA A 428 24.38 -21.83 82.70
N LEU A 429 24.78 -20.86 81.87
CA LEU A 429 26.16 -20.51 81.45
C LEU A 429 27.08 -21.51 80.69
N GLN A 430 27.45 -21.14 79.45
CA GLN A 430 28.82 -21.01 78.85
C GLN A 430 28.77 -21.17 77.30
N GLY A 431 29.57 -20.50 76.46
CA GLY A 431 30.45 -19.34 76.69
C GLY A 431 31.38 -18.96 75.51
N VAL A 432 31.36 -17.67 75.10
CA VAL A 432 32.52 -16.82 74.67
C VAL A 432 33.21 -17.05 73.29
N MET A 433 32.98 -16.08 72.38
CA MET A 433 33.85 -15.49 71.31
C MET A 433 34.32 -16.26 70.05
N GLY A 434 34.14 -15.62 68.87
CA GLY A 434 35.17 -15.61 67.81
C GLY A 434 34.72 -15.52 66.33
N VAL A 435 34.94 -14.35 65.68
CA VAL A 435 35.09 -14.19 64.21
C VAL A 435 33.90 -14.58 63.29
N GLY A 436 32.66 -14.17 63.62
CA GLY A 436 31.47 -14.43 62.78
C GLY A 436 31.00 -13.27 61.87
N ASP A 437 30.79 -12.08 62.44
CA ASP A 437 29.84 -11.07 61.92
C ASP A 437 30.03 -10.62 60.46
N GLN A 438 31.25 -10.52 59.95
CA GLN A 438 31.47 -10.06 58.58
C GLN A 438 31.09 -11.10 57.53
N SER A 439 31.30 -12.40 57.78
CA SER A 439 30.96 -13.44 56.80
C SER A 439 29.44 -13.62 56.67
N GLU A 440 28.71 -13.52 57.79
CA GLU A 440 27.27 -13.67 57.76
C GLU A 440 26.59 -12.43 57.15
N MET A 441 27.02 -11.21 57.48
CA MET A 441 26.48 -10.00 56.85
C MET A 441 26.81 -9.93 55.35
N VAL A 442 27.99 -10.36 54.91
CA VAL A 442 28.31 -10.50 53.46
C VAL A 442 27.41 -11.55 52.80
N SER A 443 27.18 -12.71 53.42
CA SER A 443 26.27 -13.74 52.89
C SER A 443 24.83 -13.23 52.75
N GLN A 444 24.33 -12.50 53.75
CA GLN A 444 23.00 -11.88 53.72
C GLN A 444 22.91 -10.79 52.65
N LEU A 445 23.95 -9.97 52.47
CA LEU A 445 24.02 -8.94 51.42
C LEU A 445 24.06 -9.57 50.02
N VAL A 446 24.89 -10.58 49.77
CA VAL A 446 24.94 -11.30 48.48
C VAL A 446 23.59 -11.96 48.16
N THR A 447 22.97 -12.61 49.14
CA THR A 447 21.63 -13.19 49.00
C THR A 447 20.56 -12.14 48.69
N ARG A 448 20.71 -10.91 49.23
CA ARG A 448 19.81 -9.79 48.97
C ARG A 448 20.04 -9.17 47.60
N VAL A 449 21.29 -9.06 47.14
CA VAL A 449 21.65 -8.62 45.77
C VAL A 449 21.05 -9.57 44.74
N ALA A 450 21.30 -10.88 44.83
CA ALA A 450 20.75 -11.87 43.89
C ALA A 450 19.20 -11.86 43.81
N LYS A 451 18.52 -11.62 44.94
CA LYS A 451 17.06 -11.44 44.98
C LYS A 451 16.60 -10.15 44.31
N LEU A 452 17.34 -9.05 44.47
CA LEU A 452 17.04 -7.77 43.82
C LEU A 452 17.32 -7.83 42.31
N GLU A 453 18.41 -8.46 41.87
CA GLU A 453 18.73 -8.70 40.46
C GLU A 453 17.61 -9.51 39.78
N THR A 454 17.17 -10.60 40.42
CA THR A 454 16.04 -11.42 39.93
C THR A 454 14.76 -10.59 39.82
N ALA A 455 14.42 -9.82 40.86
CA ALA A 455 13.22 -8.97 40.86
C ALA A 455 13.29 -7.84 39.82
N VAL A 456 14.48 -7.29 39.52
CA VAL A 456 14.69 -6.31 38.45
C VAL A 456 14.50 -6.95 37.07
N ALA A 457 15.03 -8.16 36.85
CA ALA A 457 14.83 -8.90 35.61
C ALA A 457 13.35 -9.27 35.36
N GLU A 458 12.62 -9.68 36.40
CA GLU A 458 11.18 -9.91 36.35
C GLU A 458 10.39 -8.61 36.07
N ALA A 459 10.71 -7.51 36.78
CA ALA A 459 10.05 -6.22 36.58
C ALA A 459 10.25 -5.66 35.16
N GLU A 460 11.45 -5.79 34.60
CA GLU A 460 11.74 -5.43 33.20
C GLU A 460 10.98 -6.34 32.21
N LEU A 461 10.88 -7.65 32.50
CA LEU A 461 10.10 -8.59 31.69
C LEU A 461 8.60 -8.22 31.66
N THR A 462 8.05 -7.80 32.80
CA THR A 462 6.68 -7.29 32.94
C THR A 462 6.49 -5.92 32.30
N ARG A 463 7.45 -4.99 32.44
CA ARG A 463 7.42 -3.68 31.77
C ARG A 463 7.27 -3.87 30.26
N ARG A 464 8.05 -4.77 29.65
CA ARG A 464 7.96 -5.10 28.20
C ARG A 464 6.57 -5.63 27.81
N GLN A 465 5.88 -6.38 28.69
CA GLN A 465 4.52 -6.87 28.44
C GLN A 465 3.48 -5.74 28.49
N LEU A 466 3.50 -4.95 29.58
CA LEU A 466 2.58 -3.83 29.79
C LEU A 466 2.76 -2.74 28.73
N HIS A 467 4.00 -2.45 28.35
CA HIS A 467 4.34 -1.52 27.27
C HIS A 467 3.77 -1.97 25.92
N ASN A 468 3.91 -3.25 25.59
CA ASN A 468 3.31 -3.79 24.36
C ASN A 468 1.77 -3.74 24.38
N GLN A 469 1.13 -4.12 25.50
CA GLN A 469 -0.32 -4.04 25.65
C GLN A 469 -0.84 -2.60 25.53
N LEU A 470 -0.13 -1.62 26.10
CA LEU A 470 -0.45 -0.20 25.98
C LEU A 470 -0.40 0.27 24.52
N VAL A 471 0.62 -0.14 23.76
CA VAL A 471 0.74 0.19 22.33
C VAL A 471 -0.32 -0.55 21.49
N GLU A 472 -0.65 -1.80 21.80
CA GLU A 472 -1.73 -2.55 21.13
C GLU A 472 -3.10 -1.91 21.35
N ILE A 473 -3.39 -1.44 22.57
CA ILE A 473 -4.61 -0.69 22.92
C ILE A 473 -4.67 0.67 22.20
N ARG A 474 -3.51 1.31 21.96
CA ARG A 474 -3.39 2.52 21.13
C ARG A 474 -3.40 2.26 19.62
N GLY A 475 -3.42 1.00 19.19
CA GLY A 475 -3.29 0.61 17.79
C GLY A 475 -1.83 0.42 17.35
N ASN A 476 -1.57 -0.72 16.70
CA ASN A 476 -0.28 -1.03 16.08
C ASN A 476 -0.05 -0.25 14.77
N ILE A 477 -1.12 0.16 14.06
CA ILE A 477 -1.04 1.16 12.97
C ILE A 477 -1.64 2.45 13.51
N ARG A 478 -0.90 3.56 13.37
CA ARG A 478 -1.32 4.90 13.77
C ARG A 478 -0.94 5.97 12.74
N VAL A 479 -1.62 7.10 12.79
CA VAL A 479 -1.39 8.26 11.91
C VAL A 479 -1.33 9.54 12.73
N PHE A 480 -0.25 10.30 12.57
CA PHE A 480 -0.12 11.65 13.12
C PHE A 480 -0.11 12.68 11.99
N CYS A 481 -0.97 13.70 12.07
CA CYS A 481 -0.91 14.84 11.16
C CYS A 481 0.11 15.86 11.66
N ARG A 482 0.91 16.46 10.77
CA ARG A 482 1.81 17.57 11.12
C ARG A 482 1.71 18.71 10.11
N ILE A 483 1.23 19.85 10.58
CA ILE A 483 1.18 21.11 9.85
C ILE A 483 2.56 21.77 9.93
N ARG A 484 3.19 22.14 8.80
CA ARG A 484 4.42 22.96 8.87
C ARG A 484 4.10 24.43 9.12
N PRO A 485 5.02 25.22 9.72
CA PRO A 485 4.86 26.68 9.80
C PRO A 485 4.69 27.33 8.42
N ALA A 486 3.80 28.33 8.34
CA ALA A 486 3.62 29.24 7.21
C ALA A 486 3.06 30.59 7.68
N ALA A 487 3.22 31.65 6.88
CA ALA A 487 2.67 32.98 7.20
C ALA A 487 1.14 33.08 7.00
N SER A 488 0.54 32.16 6.23
CA SER A 488 -0.89 32.10 5.91
C SER A 488 -1.35 30.65 5.90
N SER A 489 -2.47 30.35 6.55
CA SER A 489 -2.96 28.97 6.75
C SER A 489 -4.40 28.80 6.26
N VAL A 490 -4.63 27.89 5.32
CA VAL A 490 -5.97 27.35 4.98
C VAL A 490 -6.29 26.05 5.76
N VAL A 491 -5.42 25.69 6.71
CA VAL A 491 -5.56 24.50 7.56
C VAL A 491 -5.61 24.93 9.02
N SER A 492 -6.54 24.38 9.79
CA SER A 492 -6.65 24.58 11.23
C SER A 492 -6.67 23.24 11.97
N CYS A 493 -5.85 23.13 13.02
CA CYS A 493 -6.05 22.10 14.05
C CYS A 493 -7.24 22.52 14.91
N LEU A 494 -8.13 21.58 15.25
CA LEU A 494 -9.24 21.84 16.16
C LEU A 494 -8.77 21.74 17.62
N PRO A 495 -9.51 22.32 18.59
CA PRO A 495 -9.10 22.32 20.01
C PRO A 495 -9.05 20.95 20.69
N ASP A 496 -9.39 19.86 19.99
CA ASP A 496 -9.31 18.48 20.47
C ASP A 496 -7.91 17.85 20.29
N GLY A 497 -7.02 18.46 19.52
CA GLY A 497 -5.67 17.95 19.23
C GLY A 497 -5.64 16.70 18.35
N VAL A 498 -6.78 16.25 17.82
CA VAL A 498 -6.93 15.02 17.02
C VAL A 498 -7.60 15.26 15.67
N SER A 499 -8.33 16.36 15.51
CA SER A 499 -8.99 16.75 14.27
C SER A 499 -8.32 17.94 13.58
N VAL A 500 -8.34 17.93 12.25
CA VAL A 500 -7.84 18.99 11.38
C VAL A 500 -8.89 19.32 10.33
N ARG A 501 -9.06 20.61 10.03
CA ARG A 501 -9.95 21.11 8.97
C ARG A 501 -9.13 21.82 7.89
N LEU A 502 -9.54 21.64 6.64
CA LEU A 502 -9.07 22.36 5.46
C LEU A 502 -10.24 23.20 4.91
N GLU A 503 -10.05 24.51 4.80
CA GLU A 503 -11.01 25.51 4.30
C GLU A 503 -10.29 26.39 3.28
N ALA A 504 -10.51 26.18 1.97
CA ALA A 504 -9.76 26.86 0.90
C ALA A 504 -10.62 27.09 -0.35
N GLU A 505 -10.46 28.24 -1.00
CA GLU A 505 -11.19 28.57 -2.22
C GLU A 505 -11.01 27.49 -3.32
N GLY A 506 -12.11 27.06 -3.93
CA GLY A 506 -12.13 25.99 -4.94
C GLY A 506 -11.94 24.57 -4.38
N VAL A 507 -11.75 24.40 -3.07
CA VAL A 507 -11.64 23.10 -2.40
C VAL A 507 -12.84 22.90 -1.48
N LYS A 508 -13.50 21.74 -1.52
CA LYS A 508 -14.61 21.46 -0.60
C LYS A 508 -14.11 21.34 0.84
N ASP A 509 -14.64 22.16 1.73
CA ASP A 509 -14.41 22.11 3.18
C ASP A 509 -14.46 20.67 3.69
N SER A 510 -13.36 20.26 4.32
CA SER A 510 -13.13 18.86 4.71
C SER A 510 -12.49 18.81 6.10
N SER A 511 -13.02 17.95 6.97
CA SER A 511 -12.43 17.63 8.28
C SER A 511 -11.95 16.18 8.30
N PHE A 512 -10.84 15.95 9.00
CA PHE A 512 -10.21 14.64 9.17
C PHE A 512 -9.78 14.47 10.62
N THR A 513 -9.82 13.24 11.13
CA THR A 513 -9.40 12.90 12.50
C THR A 513 -8.32 11.82 12.47
N PHE A 514 -7.34 11.95 13.36
CA PHE A 514 -6.12 11.16 13.46
C PHE A 514 -5.79 10.88 14.93
N ASP A 515 -4.79 10.02 15.21
CA ASP A 515 -4.37 9.75 16.59
C ASP A 515 -3.77 10.99 17.29
N HIS A 516 -3.19 11.91 16.51
CA HIS A 516 -2.70 13.21 16.98
C HIS A 516 -2.58 14.18 15.79
N VAL A 517 -2.82 15.46 16.04
CA VAL A 517 -2.52 16.56 15.11
C VAL A 517 -1.49 17.46 15.77
N PHE A 518 -0.40 17.74 15.08
CA PHE A 518 0.60 18.73 15.46
C PHE A 518 0.35 20.01 14.67
N ASP A 519 0.15 21.10 15.40
CA ASP A 519 -0.02 22.45 14.87
C ASP A 519 1.31 23.04 14.35
N GLN A 520 1.30 24.33 13.99
CA GLN A 520 2.48 25.03 13.47
C GLN A 520 3.49 25.40 14.58
N GLN A 521 3.06 25.36 15.84
CA GLN A 521 3.82 25.71 17.02
C GLN A 521 4.60 24.49 17.55
N SER A 522 4.09 23.29 17.30
CA SER A 522 4.62 21.99 17.72
C SER A 522 6.08 21.74 17.29
N SER A 523 6.96 21.73 18.28
CA SER A 523 8.40 21.59 18.08
C SER A 523 8.83 20.15 17.74
N GLN A 524 10.10 20.00 17.40
CA GLN A 524 10.71 18.68 17.18
C GLN A 524 10.78 17.83 18.46
N ALA A 525 10.75 18.45 19.64
CA ALA A 525 10.74 17.74 20.92
C ALA A 525 9.35 17.16 21.21
N ASP A 526 8.29 17.95 21.03
CA ASP A 526 6.90 17.56 21.29
C ASP A 526 6.48 16.42 20.35
N VAL A 527 6.86 16.52 19.07
CA VAL A 527 6.68 15.44 18.07
C VAL A 527 7.43 14.17 18.47
N PHE A 528 8.65 14.29 19.02
CA PHE A 528 9.41 13.12 19.46
C PHE A 528 8.85 12.50 20.75
N GLN A 529 8.24 13.30 21.64
CA GLN A 529 7.66 12.81 22.89
C GLN A 529 6.56 11.77 22.61
N GLN A 530 5.65 12.04 21.67
CA GLN A 530 4.61 11.08 21.25
C GLN A 530 5.17 9.86 20.50
N VAL A 531 6.37 9.97 19.93
CA VAL A 531 7.06 8.88 19.21
C VAL A 531 7.84 7.94 20.15
N SER A 532 8.27 8.44 21.31
CA SER A 532 9.24 7.75 22.17
C SER A 532 8.83 6.33 22.62
N GLU A 533 7.54 6.05 22.75
CA GLU A 533 7.02 4.72 23.07
C GLU A 533 7.28 3.68 21.97
N LEU A 534 7.26 4.09 20.68
CA LEU A 534 7.57 3.20 19.55
C LEU A 534 9.07 2.93 19.45
N VAL A 535 9.89 3.93 19.80
CA VAL A 535 11.35 3.76 19.94
C VAL A 535 11.67 2.75 21.05
N GLN A 536 10.97 2.82 22.18
CA GLN A 536 11.07 1.81 23.24
C GLN A 536 10.56 0.44 22.78
N SER A 537 9.47 0.37 22.00
CA SER A 537 9.00 -0.92 21.43
C SER A 537 10.05 -1.59 20.55
N ALA A 538 10.85 -0.81 19.80
CA ALA A 538 11.96 -1.37 19.03
C ALA A 538 13.02 -1.98 19.97
N LEU A 539 13.42 -1.27 21.02
CA LEU A 539 14.39 -1.76 22.01
C LEU A 539 13.90 -3.00 22.78
N ASP A 540 12.59 -3.12 22.99
CA ASP A 540 11.91 -4.24 23.63
C ASP A 540 11.84 -5.50 22.74
N GLY A 541 12.22 -5.40 21.46
CA GLY A 541 12.32 -6.53 20.52
C GLY A 541 11.32 -6.54 19.37
N TYR A 542 10.47 -5.51 19.22
CA TYR A 542 9.48 -5.44 18.14
C TYR A 542 10.06 -4.88 16.84
N LYS A 543 9.37 -5.15 15.72
CA LYS A 543 9.68 -4.54 14.41
C LYS A 543 8.84 -3.28 14.26
N VAL A 544 9.49 -2.13 14.17
CA VAL A 544 8.87 -0.80 14.20
C VAL A 544 9.20 -0.04 12.92
N CYS A 545 8.22 0.66 12.35
CA CYS A 545 8.41 1.54 11.19
C CYS A 545 7.71 2.89 11.39
N LEU A 546 8.44 3.98 11.17
CA LEU A 546 7.90 5.34 11.14
C LEU A 546 8.06 5.91 9.74
N PHE A 547 6.95 6.29 9.12
CA PHE A 547 6.91 6.92 7.81
C PHE A 547 6.68 8.41 7.93
N SER A 548 7.27 9.20 7.03
CA SER A 548 6.82 10.56 6.74
C SER A 548 6.35 10.65 5.30
N TYR A 549 5.12 11.11 5.11
CA TYR A 549 4.37 11.13 3.86
C TYR A 549 3.81 12.52 3.58
N GLY A 550 3.49 12.82 2.32
CA GLY A 550 2.94 14.08 1.85
C GLY A 550 3.75 14.66 0.69
N GLN A 551 3.34 15.82 0.18
CA GLN A 551 3.99 16.47 -0.96
C GLN A 551 5.45 16.89 -0.69
N THR A 552 6.19 17.20 -1.73
CA THR A 552 7.43 17.97 -1.65
C THR A 552 7.19 19.34 -1.02
N GLY A 553 8.09 19.76 -0.12
CA GLY A 553 7.96 20.99 0.67
C GLY A 553 7.05 20.91 1.91
N ALA A 554 6.38 19.77 2.18
CA ALA A 554 5.51 19.62 3.35
C ALA A 554 6.24 19.41 4.69
N GLY A 555 7.54 19.11 4.69
CA GLY A 555 8.33 18.94 5.93
C GLY A 555 8.67 17.48 6.33
N LYS A 556 8.57 16.52 5.41
CA LYS A 556 8.94 15.10 5.63
C LYS A 556 10.37 14.93 6.16
N THR A 557 11.37 15.34 5.37
CA THR A 557 12.79 15.32 5.75
C THR A 557 13.10 16.16 6.99
N HIS A 558 12.37 17.26 7.24
CA HIS A 558 12.49 18.02 8.49
C HIS A 558 11.96 17.23 9.70
N THR A 559 10.93 16.40 9.53
CA THR A 559 10.42 15.53 10.60
C THR A 559 11.39 14.39 10.89
N MET A 560 11.94 13.73 9.86
CA MET A 560 12.87 12.61 10.05
C MET A 560 14.29 13.02 10.45
N GLN A 561 14.91 13.96 9.73
CA GLN A 561 16.31 14.39 9.95
C GLN A 561 16.40 15.68 10.77
N GLY A 562 15.54 16.66 10.47
CA GLY A 562 15.54 17.97 11.10
C GLY A 562 16.63 18.92 10.59
N THR A 563 17.07 19.84 11.44
CA THR A 563 18.16 20.79 11.14
C THR A 563 19.42 20.46 11.92
N ARG A 564 20.54 21.14 11.61
CA ARG A 564 21.83 20.94 12.29
C ARG A 564 21.88 21.46 13.74
N ALA A 565 20.91 22.29 14.16
CA ALA A 565 20.85 22.80 15.52
C ALA A 565 20.24 21.74 16.45
N ALA A 566 20.77 21.58 17.68
CA ALA A 566 20.32 20.55 18.62
C ALA A 566 18.79 20.59 18.88
N ALA A 567 18.21 21.78 19.06
CA ALA A 567 16.76 21.95 19.20
C ALA A 567 15.96 21.54 17.94
N GLY A 568 16.55 21.71 16.75
CA GLY A 568 15.94 21.42 15.46
C GLY A 568 16.13 19.99 14.94
N GLN A 569 16.89 19.14 15.63
CA GLN A 569 17.09 17.73 15.28
C GLN A 569 15.75 16.97 15.16
N GLY A 570 15.62 16.12 14.14
CA GLY A 570 14.42 15.33 13.86
C GLY A 570 14.36 13.99 14.60
N ILE A 571 13.46 13.11 14.16
CA ILE A 571 13.21 11.81 14.80
C ILE A 571 14.44 10.90 14.80
N ILE A 572 15.21 10.81 13.72
CA ILE A 572 16.35 9.86 13.62
C ILE A 572 17.42 10.09 14.72
N PRO A 573 18.05 11.27 14.86
CA PRO A 573 19.05 11.50 15.91
C PRO A 573 18.45 11.36 17.32
N ARG A 574 17.21 11.81 17.54
CA ARG A 574 16.52 11.69 18.85
C ARG A 574 16.22 10.24 19.23
N ALA A 575 15.80 9.42 18.27
CA ALA A 575 15.52 8.01 18.47
C ALA A 575 16.79 7.22 18.83
N VAL A 576 17.90 7.46 18.11
CA VAL A 576 19.18 6.83 18.45
C VAL A 576 19.68 7.29 19.81
N GLY A 577 19.66 8.60 20.09
CA GLY A 577 20.04 9.13 21.40
C GLY A 577 19.23 8.52 22.55
N LYS A 578 17.91 8.34 22.35
CA LYS A 578 17.06 7.70 23.36
C LYS A 578 17.32 6.19 23.50
N ILE A 579 17.62 5.49 22.41
CA ILE A 579 18.02 4.07 22.46
C ILE A 579 19.32 3.91 23.25
N LEU A 580 20.34 4.73 22.98
CA LEU A 580 21.62 4.70 23.71
C LEU A 580 21.44 5.00 25.21
N GLU A 581 20.60 5.99 25.56
CA GLU A 581 20.25 6.32 26.96
C GLU A 581 19.57 5.14 27.68
N CYS A 582 18.67 4.42 26.99
CA CYS A 582 18.02 3.23 27.56
C CYS A 582 18.95 2.01 27.58
N VAL A 583 19.83 1.82 26.59
CA VAL A 583 20.81 0.72 26.54
C VAL A 583 21.78 0.82 27.72
N ALA A 584 22.32 2.01 28.02
CA ALA A 584 23.20 2.21 29.18
C ALA A 584 22.51 1.78 30.50
N LYS A 585 21.23 2.10 30.67
CA LYS A 585 20.42 1.73 31.85
C LYS A 585 20.07 0.23 31.91
N LEU A 586 19.99 -0.44 30.77
CA LEU A 586 19.77 -1.90 30.71
C LEU A 586 21.08 -2.69 30.87
N GLN A 587 22.24 -2.07 30.60
CA GLN A 587 23.55 -2.65 30.85
C GLN A 587 23.81 -2.86 32.36
N GLU A 588 23.35 -1.94 33.21
CA GLU A 588 23.29 -2.11 34.68
C GLU A 588 22.44 -3.32 35.12
N GLN A 589 21.58 -3.83 34.24
CA GLN A 589 20.70 -4.98 34.46
C GLN A 589 21.18 -6.26 33.73
N GLY A 590 22.43 -6.27 33.25
CA GLY A 590 23.04 -7.42 32.59
C GLY A 590 22.56 -7.68 31.16
N TRP A 591 22.05 -6.66 30.46
CA TRP A 591 21.79 -6.70 29.01
C TRP A 591 22.94 -6.07 28.22
N GLN A 592 23.56 -6.86 27.35
CA GLN A 592 24.40 -6.34 26.27
C GLN A 592 23.52 -6.04 25.04
N TYR A 593 23.79 -4.94 24.33
CA TYR A 593 23.09 -4.60 23.09
C TYR A 593 24.08 -4.31 21.96
N GLU A 594 23.91 -5.02 20.83
CA GLU A 594 24.53 -4.70 19.56
C GLU A 594 23.58 -3.80 18.75
N LEU A 595 24.08 -2.63 18.34
CA LEU A 595 23.37 -1.67 17.50
C LEU A 595 24.10 -1.53 16.16
N GLN A 596 23.43 -1.90 15.07
CA GLN A 596 23.96 -1.73 13.70
C GLN A 596 22.99 -0.92 12.86
N ALA A 597 23.47 -0.08 11.94
CA ALA A 597 22.62 0.68 11.03
C ALA A 597 23.01 0.50 9.55
N SER A 598 21.98 0.54 8.70
CA SER A 598 22.09 0.67 7.24
C SER A 598 21.21 1.83 6.77
N PHE A 599 21.60 2.51 5.69
CA PHE A 599 20.82 3.58 5.09
C PHE A 599 20.54 3.25 3.62
N ILE A 600 19.30 2.86 3.31
CA ILE A 600 18.90 2.41 1.98
C ILE A 600 18.07 3.46 1.25
N GLU A 601 18.38 3.67 -0.02
CA GLU A 601 17.54 4.39 -0.97
C GLU A 601 16.77 3.40 -1.84
N VAL A 602 15.46 3.63 -1.97
CA VAL A 602 14.58 2.95 -2.93
C VAL A 602 14.23 3.94 -4.04
N TYR A 603 14.85 3.77 -5.21
CA TYR A 603 14.65 4.64 -6.37
C TYR A 603 14.32 3.78 -7.60
N ASN A 604 13.24 4.12 -8.30
CA ASN A 604 12.78 3.41 -9.51
C ASN A 604 12.71 1.88 -9.35
N GLU A 605 12.17 1.39 -8.22
CA GLU A 605 12.12 -0.03 -7.82
C GLU A 605 13.48 -0.76 -7.74
N THR A 606 14.59 -0.01 -7.69
CA THR A 606 15.93 -0.51 -7.39
C THR A 606 16.36 -0.09 -5.98
N LEU A 607 17.22 -0.91 -5.37
CA LEU A 607 17.81 -0.63 -4.05
C LEU A 607 19.22 -0.08 -4.20
N ARG A 608 19.59 0.82 -3.31
CA ARG A 608 20.94 1.40 -3.22
C ARG A 608 21.31 1.63 -1.77
N ASP A 609 22.55 1.36 -1.42
CA ASP A 609 23.15 1.72 -0.15
C ASP A 609 23.73 3.15 -0.21
N LEU A 610 23.35 4.00 0.76
CA LEU A 610 23.84 5.37 0.89
C LEU A 610 25.05 5.50 1.83
N LEU A 611 25.53 4.39 2.43
CA LEU A 611 26.72 4.35 3.28
C LEU A 611 27.96 3.76 2.58
N ALA A 612 27.80 3.20 1.38
CA ALA A 612 28.88 2.54 0.63
C ALA A 612 29.91 3.54 0.04
N ASP A 613 31.19 3.38 0.40
CA ASP A 613 32.33 4.24 -0.01
C ASP A 613 32.71 4.21 -1.52
N THR A 614 31.89 3.57 -2.36
CA THR A 614 32.09 3.53 -3.82
C THR A 614 31.92 4.90 -4.48
N LYS A 615 32.74 5.21 -5.49
CA LYS A 615 32.65 6.44 -6.30
C LYS A 615 32.23 6.10 -7.72
N GLY A 616 31.16 6.73 -8.23
CA GLY A 616 30.66 6.52 -9.58
C GLY A 616 29.14 6.65 -9.69
N ARG A 617 28.60 6.47 -10.89
CA ARG A 617 27.15 6.63 -11.17
C ARG A 617 26.29 5.48 -10.60
N ASP A 618 26.85 4.26 -10.57
CA ASP A 618 26.24 3.07 -9.95
C ASP A 618 26.75 2.83 -8.51
N ALA A 619 27.34 3.84 -7.87
CA ALA A 619 27.81 3.74 -6.48
C ALA A 619 26.69 3.32 -5.51
N GLY A 620 26.98 2.33 -4.67
CA GLY A 620 26.05 1.72 -3.72
C GLY A 620 24.90 0.92 -4.35
N ARG A 621 24.81 0.78 -5.68
CA ARG A 621 23.65 0.17 -6.34
C ARG A 621 23.62 -1.35 -6.14
N ILE A 622 22.50 -1.86 -5.61
CA ILE A 622 22.31 -3.26 -5.29
C ILE A 622 21.62 -3.95 -6.47
N THR A 623 22.35 -4.83 -7.15
CA THR A 623 21.92 -5.48 -8.40
C THR A 623 21.13 -6.78 -8.21
N ASP A 624 21.22 -7.42 -7.04
CA ASP A 624 20.44 -8.63 -6.73
C ASP A 624 18.96 -8.28 -6.52
N GLN A 625 18.11 -8.79 -7.41
CA GLN A 625 16.66 -8.59 -7.36
C GLN A 625 16.03 -9.18 -6.08
N ASN A 626 16.69 -10.18 -5.46
CA ASN A 626 16.30 -10.87 -4.24
C ASN A 626 17.17 -10.48 -3.02
N ALA A 627 17.78 -9.29 -3.04
CA ALA A 627 18.62 -8.80 -1.94
C ALA A 627 17.87 -8.69 -0.59
N ILE A 628 16.56 -8.43 -0.60
CA ILE A 628 15.73 -8.35 0.62
C ILE A 628 15.52 -9.76 1.18
N LYS A 629 16.04 -10.03 2.38
CA LYS A 629 15.87 -11.31 3.09
C LYS A 629 15.38 -11.08 4.51
N HIS A 630 14.24 -11.68 4.85
CA HIS A 630 13.71 -11.67 6.22
C HIS A 630 14.38 -12.76 7.05
N GLY A 631 14.88 -12.41 8.23
CA GLY A 631 15.47 -13.37 9.17
C GLY A 631 14.43 -14.38 9.68
N ALA A 632 14.82 -15.65 9.75
CA ALA A 632 13.98 -16.70 10.32
C ALA A 632 13.65 -16.44 11.80
N ALA A 633 12.54 -16.99 12.27
CA ALA A 633 12.10 -17.00 13.67
C ALA A 633 11.99 -15.63 14.39
N GLY A 634 12.06 -14.50 13.66
CA GLY A 634 12.03 -13.15 14.24
C GLY A 634 13.32 -12.35 14.07
N GLY A 635 14.31 -12.86 13.31
CA GLY A 635 15.51 -12.11 12.94
C GLY A 635 15.23 -10.82 12.15
N HIS A 636 16.27 -10.07 11.84
CA HIS A 636 16.15 -8.80 11.11
C HIS A 636 15.85 -9.00 9.62
N THR A 637 15.16 -8.03 8.99
CA THR A 637 15.18 -7.92 7.53
C THR A 637 16.51 -7.31 7.10
N ILE A 638 17.33 -8.07 6.39
CA ILE A 638 18.60 -7.60 5.84
C ILE A 638 18.47 -7.33 4.34
N VAL A 639 19.25 -6.36 3.85
CA VAL A 639 19.48 -6.17 2.41
C VAL A 639 20.89 -6.67 2.10
N VAL A 640 20.98 -7.74 1.32
CA VAL A 640 22.26 -8.33 0.90
C VAL A 640 23.01 -7.34 0.00
N GLY A 641 24.28 -7.11 0.31
CA GLY A 641 25.12 -6.13 -0.40
C GLY A 641 25.10 -4.72 0.20
N ALA A 642 24.26 -4.46 1.22
CA ALA A 642 24.30 -3.21 1.97
C ALA A 642 25.28 -3.29 3.16
N VAL A 643 25.97 -2.18 3.42
CA VAL A 643 26.83 -1.98 4.59
C VAL A 643 25.97 -1.90 5.86
N ARG A 644 26.46 -2.52 6.94
CA ARG A 644 25.96 -2.36 8.31
C ARG A 644 27.10 -1.84 9.17
N GLU A 645 26.95 -0.63 9.69
CA GLU A 645 27.94 0.00 10.57
C GLU A 645 27.46 -0.01 12.03
N PRO A 646 28.35 -0.18 13.02
CA PRO A 646 27.99 -0.10 14.43
C PRO A 646 27.57 1.33 14.81
N VAL A 647 26.63 1.45 15.76
CA VAL A 647 26.13 2.74 16.26
C VAL A 647 26.40 2.88 17.75
N GLU A 648 27.56 3.45 18.07
CA GLU A 648 28.05 3.60 19.44
C GLU A 648 27.69 4.95 20.08
N SER A 649 27.41 5.99 19.28
CA SER A 649 27.05 7.33 19.77
C SER A 649 25.99 8.03 18.90
N ALA A 650 25.35 9.06 19.48
CA ALA A 650 24.38 9.89 18.77
C ALA A 650 25.04 10.73 17.66
N GLU A 651 26.28 11.19 17.86
CA GLU A 651 27.12 11.83 16.85
C GLU A 651 27.46 10.86 15.72
N GLY A 652 27.74 9.59 16.04
CA GLY A 652 27.95 8.53 15.06
C GLY A 652 26.76 8.38 14.10
N ALA A 653 25.55 8.21 14.65
CA ALA A 653 24.33 8.15 13.83
C ALA A 653 24.03 9.45 13.07
N ALA A 654 24.28 10.63 13.68
CA ALA A 654 24.20 11.90 12.96
C ALA A 654 25.21 11.97 11.80
N GLY A 655 26.38 11.35 11.96
CA GLY A 655 27.38 11.12 10.92
C GLY A 655 26.87 10.24 9.79
N LEU A 656 26.19 9.12 10.10
CA LEU A 656 25.56 8.24 9.10
C LEU A 656 24.49 9.00 8.29
N VAL A 657 23.59 9.73 8.97
CA VAL A 657 22.57 10.56 8.30
C VAL A 657 23.22 11.62 7.42
N LYS A 658 24.31 12.26 7.88
CA LYS A 658 25.06 13.26 7.12
C LYS A 658 25.76 12.67 5.89
N ARG A 659 26.35 11.46 5.99
CA ARG A 659 26.95 10.76 4.83
C ARG A 659 25.87 10.37 3.82
N ALA A 660 24.77 9.77 4.27
CA ALA A 660 23.67 9.37 3.40
C ALA A 660 23.02 10.57 2.69
N ALA A 661 22.79 11.67 3.40
CA ALA A 661 22.29 12.92 2.81
C ALA A 661 23.27 13.51 1.77
N ALA A 662 24.59 13.40 1.99
CA ALA A 662 25.60 13.82 1.02
C ALA A 662 25.62 12.92 -0.23
N ALA A 663 25.57 11.59 -0.06
CA ALA A 663 25.48 10.65 -1.18
C ALA A 663 24.25 10.92 -2.06
N ARG A 664 23.08 11.13 -1.42
CA ARG A 664 21.82 11.48 -2.08
C ARG A 664 21.85 12.85 -2.78
N ALA A 665 22.66 13.79 -2.30
CA ALA A 665 22.85 15.11 -2.91
C ALA A 665 23.82 15.11 -4.11
N VAL A 666 24.81 14.22 -4.15
CA VAL A 666 25.79 14.14 -5.25
C VAL A 666 25.13 13.76 -6.59
N GLU A 667 24.04 12.98 -6.57
CA GLU A 667 23.28 12.65 -7.78
C GLU A 667 22.29 13.76 -8.20
N ALA A 668 21.94 14.66 -7.28
CA ALA A 668 21.04 15.79 -7.50
C ALA A 668 21.72 16.95 -8.26
N THR A 669 22.29 16.62 -9.42
CA THR A 669 22.65 17.60 -10.46
C THR A 669 21.43 18.43 -10.86
N ALA A 670 21.65 19.69 -11.25
CA ALA A 670 20.63 20.75 -11.32
C ALA A 670 19.39 20.51 -12.22
N MET A 671 19.32 19.37 -12.94
CA MET A 671 18.16 18.95 -13.73
C MET A 671 17.21 18.00 -12.99
N ASN A 672 17.62 17.41 -11.85
CA ASN A 672 16.90 16.36 -11.13
C ASN A 672 16.96 16.59 -9.60
N ALA A 673 15.84 16.97 -8.99
CA ALA A 673 15.69 17.01 -7.53
C ALA A 673 15.46 15.59 -6.96
N VAL A 674 16.53 14.79 -6.90
CA VAL A 674 16.47 13.35 -6.53
C VAL A 674 15.89 13.13 -5.13
N SER A 675 16.13 14.05 -4.17
CA SER A 675 15.68 13.91 -2.78
C SER A 675 14.15 13.91 -2.58
N SER A 676 13.37 14.44 -3.52
CA SER A 676 11.90 14.32 -3.55
C SER A 676 11.39 13.08 -4.29
N ARG A 677 12.28 12.33 -4.95
CA ARG A 677 11.94 11.33 -5.97
C ARG A 677 12.39 9.90 -5.66
N SER A 678 12.97 9.69 -4.50
CA SER A 678 13.29 8.36 -3.96
C SER A 678 12.75 8.26 -2.53
N HIS A 679 12.64 7.04 -2.01
CA HIS A 679 12.38 6.80 -0.59
C HIS A 679 13.69 6.53 0.12
N SER A 680 13.85 7.09 1.31
CA SER A 680 15.02 6.91 2.17
C SER A 680 14.64 6.16 3.43
N VAL A 681 15.25 4.99 3.65
CA VAL A 681 14.99 4.07 4.75
C VAL A 681 16.26 3.95 5.59
N PHE A 682 16.27 4.60 6.75
CA PHE A 682 17.25 4.33 7.80
C PHE A 682 16.78 3.12 8.60
N MET A 683 17.57 2.04 8.59
CA MET A 683 17.27 0.82 9.35
C MET A 683 18.25 0.70 10.50
N LEU A 684 17.75 0.75 11.74
CA LEU A 684 18.51 0.44 12.94
C LEU A 684 18.15 -0.98 13.41
N TYR A 685 19.14 -1.85 13.40
CA TYR A 685 19.09 -3.22 13.91
C TYR A 685 19.50 -3.22 15.37
N ILE A 686 18.66 -3.81 16.22
CA ILE A 686 18.85 -3.85 17.67
C ILE A 686 18.89 -5.31 18.09
N THR A 687 20.01 -5.81 18.60
CA THR A 687 20.09 -7.17 19.17
C THR A 687 20.54 -7.09 20.61
N GLY A 688 19.60 -7.35 21.52
CA GLY A 688 19.84 -7.38 22.95
C GLY A 688 20.00 -8.81 23.43
N LYS A 689 21.02 -9.08 24.23
CA LYS A 689 21.25 -10.36 24.90
C LYS A 689 21.47 -10.13 26.38
N HIS A 690 20.67 -10.77 27.21
CA HIS A 690 20.87 -10.81 28.65
C HIS A 690 21.90 -11.89 29.00
N GLU A 691 22.94 -11.56 29.77
CA GLU A 691 24.01 -12.49 30.12
C GLU A 691 23.50 -13.66 30.98
N ALA A 692 22.95 -13.36 32.15
CA ALA A 692 22.59 -14.38 33.16
C ALA A 692 21.42 -15.30 32.73
N THR A 693 20.44 -14.78 32.00
CA THR A 693 19.26 -15.55 31.57
C THR A 693 19.38 -16.11 30.14
N GLY A 694 20.41 -15.71 29.39
CA GLY A 694 20.56 -16.03 27.97
C GLY A 694 19.49 -15.45 27.04
N ALA A 695 18.55 -14.66 27.55
CA ALA A 695 17.42 -14.15 26.79
C ALA A 695 17.86 -13.21 25.66
N CYS A 696 17.41 -13.48 24.43
CA CYS A 696 17.74 -12.70 23.24
C CYS A 696 16.50 -11.97 22.69
N VAL A 697 16.67 -10.71 22.27
CA VAL A 697 15.65 -9.88 21.62
C VAL A 697 16.19 -9.26 20.34
N HIS A 698 15.39 -9.27 19.27
CA HIS A 698 15.79 -8.75 17.95
C HIS A 698 14.85 -7.62 17.51
N GLY A 699 15.10 -6.41 18.02
CA GLY A 699 14.38 -5.20 17.63
C GLY A 699 14.78 -4.66 16.25
N ALA A 700 13.88 -3.94 15.60
CA ALA A 700 14.23 -3.14 14.43
C ALA A 700 13.46 -1.81 14.43
N LEU A 701 14.16 -0.70 14.21
CA LEU A 701 13.56 0.62 14.02
C LEU A 701 13.86 1.12 12.61
N ASN A 702 12.81 1.22 11.79
CA ASN A 702 12.88 1.67 10.41
C ASN A 702 12.32 3.10 10.34
N LEU A 703 13.11 4.07 9.91
CA LEU A 703 12.75 5.48 9.85
C LEU A 703 12.77 5.93 8.39
N VAL A 704 11.60 6.28 7.85
CA VAL A 704 11.35 6.35 6.41
C VAL A 704 10.92 7.74 5.96
N ASP A 705 11.77 8.42 5.21
CA ASP A 705 11.47 9.65 4.47
C ASP A 705 11.02 9.26 3.06
N LEU A 706 9.70 9.26 2.82
CA LEU A 706 9.13 8.87 1.53
C LEU A 706 9.37 9.94 0.47
N ALA A 707 9.16 9.58 -0.80
CA ALA A 707 9.11 10.52 -1.91
C ALA A 707 7.93 11.51 -1.80
N GLY A 708 7.89 12.51 -2.68
CA GLY A 708 6.73 13.38 -2.89
C GLY A 708 5.49 12.59 -3.32
N SER A 709 4.33 12.94 -2.77
CA SER A 709 3.02 12.37 -3.13
C SER A 709 2.25 13.19 -4.17
N GLU A 710 2.85 14.27 -4.69
CA GLU A 710 2.22 15.18 -5.65
C GLU A 710 1.90 14.54 -7.01
N ARG A 711 0.82 14.98 -7.65
CA ARG A 711 0.32 14.39 -8.90
C ARG A 711 1.02 14.93 -10.15
N LEU A 712 1.19 14.06 -11.14
CA LEU A 712 1.98 14.35 -12.35
C LEU A 712 1.36 15.35 -13.33
N ASN A 713 0.07 15.65 -13.20
CA ASN A 713 -0.69 16.55 -14.10
C ASN A 713 -0.23 18.03 -14.06
N ARG A 714 0.86 18.35 -13.36
CA ARG A 714 1.54 19.66 -13.34
C ARG A 714 2.95 19.64 -13.97
N SER A 715 3.36 18.55 -14.63
CA SER A 715 4.68 18.44 -15.27
C SER A 715 4.60 17.93 -16.71
N GLU A 716 5.22 18.67 -17.63
CA GLU A 716 5.44 18.31 -19.04
C GLU A 716 6.54 17.22 -19.18
N ALA A 717 6.45 16.19 -18.35
CA ALA A 717 7.52 15.22 -18.09
C ALA A 717 7.53 14.07 -19.11
N SER A 718 8.00 14.33 -20.33
CA SER A 718 8.10 13.30 -21.37
C SER A 718 9.19 12.24 -21.10
N GLY A 719 9.01 11.05 -21.67
CA GLY A 719 10.04 10.01 -21.76
C GLY A 719 10.48 9.43 -20.41
N GLN A 720 11.77 9.54 -20.08
CA GLN A 720 12.36 8.86 -18.92
C GLN A 720 11.85 9.42 -17.58
N ARG A 721 11.48 10.71 -17.52
CA ARG A 721 10.88 11.34 -16.33
C ARG A 721 9.45 10.82 -16.05
N GLN A 722 8.70 10.46 -17.09
CA GLN A 722 7.40 9.82 -16.94
C GLN A 722 7.55 8.46 -16.26
N LYS A 723 8.49 7.63 -16.73
CA LYS A 723 8.78 6.30 -16.15
C LYS A 723 9.27 6.39 -14.70
N GLU A 724 10.19 7.33 -14.44
CA GLU A 724 10.67 7.65 -13.09
C GLU A 724 9.50 7.93 -12.12
N ALA A 725 8.59 8.82 -12.51
CA ALA A 725 7.47 9.20 -11.65
C ALA A 725 6.34 8.17 -11.58
N CYS A 726 6.12 7.37 -12.63
CA CYS A 726 5.28 6.18 -12.54
C CYS A 726 5.82 5.19 -11.49
N SER A 727 7.13 4.99 -11.40
CA SER A 727 7.73 4.13 -10.36
C SER A 727 7.64 4.71 -8.94
N ILE A 728 7.77 6.03 -8.78
CA ILE A 728 7.51 6.71 -7.50
C ILE A 728 6.07 6.43 -7.05
N ASN A 729 5.11 6.74 -7.91
CA ASN A 729 3.69 6.54 -7.60
C ASN A 729 3.35 5.06 -7.40
N LYS A 730 3.93 4.13 -8.19
CA LYS A 730 3.75 2.68 -8.01
C LYS A 730 4.06 2.24 -6.57
N SER A 731 5.16 2.71 -6.00
CA SER A 731 5.57 2.33 -4.64
C SER A 731 4.66 2.90 -3.54
N LEU A 732 4.12 4.11 -3.73
CA LEU A 732 3.14 4.72 -2.83
C LEU A 732 1.74 4.08 -2.97
N SER A 733 1.31 3.77 -4.20
CA SER A 733 0.10 2.99 -4.48
C SER A 733 0.19 1.60 -3.86
N SER A 734 1.31 0.88 -4.04
CA SER A 734 1.53 -0.44 -3.45
C SER A 734 1.45 -0.42 -1.93
N LEU A 735 1.92 0.66 -1.28
CA LEU A 735 1.78 0.86 0.16
C LEU A 735 0.30 1.09 0.56
N GLY A 736 -0.45 1.84 -0.23
CA GLY A 736 -1.90 1.97 -0.11
C GLY A 736 -2.65 0.63 -0.28
N ASP A 737 -2.28 -0.17 -1.27
CA ASP A 737 -2.86 -1.49 -1.54
C ASP A 737 -2.62 -2.45 -0.35
N VAL A 738 -1.42 -2.39 0.25
CA VAL A 738 -1.07 -3.16 1.46
C VAL A 738 -1.92 -2.72 2.65
N PHE A 739 -2.09 -1.42 2.91
CA PHE A 739 -2.96 -0.92 3.98
C PHE A 739 -4.44 -1.28 3.74
N GLN A 740 -4.93 -1.16 2.49
CA GLN A 740 -6.29 -1.55 2.13
C GLN A 740 -6.52 -3.06 2.32
N ALA A 741 -5.57 -3.90 1.92
CA ALA A 741 -5.61 -5.35 2.15
C ALA A 741 -5.60 -5.71 3.64
N LEU A 742 -4.82 -5.00 4.46
CA LEU A 742 -4.78 -5.14 5.92
C LEU A 742 -6.10 -4.73 6.60
N SER A 743 -6.70 -3.60 6.20
CA SER A 743 -8.00 -3.14 6.71
C SER A 743 -9.13 -4.10 6.32
N ALA A 744 -9.16 -4.54 5.06
CA ALA A 744 -10.08 -5.55 4.56
C ALA A 744 -9.77 -6.98 5.05
N LYS A 745 -8.67 -7.16 5.80
CA LYS A 745 -8.23 -8.42 6.43
C LYS A 745 -8.14 -9.58 5.42
N THR A 746 -7.64 -9.29 4.20
CA THR A 746 -7.54 -10.27 3.11
C THR A 746 -6.46 -11.32 3.40
N PRO A 747 -6.65 -12.60 3.00
CA PRO A 747 -5.71 -13.68 3.29
C PRO A 747 -4.38 -13.53 2.55
N HIS A 748 -4.37 -12.78 1.44
CA HIS A 748 -3.16 -12.35 0.73
C HIS A 748 -3.02 -10.83 0.85
N VAL A 749 -1.84 -10.36 1.24
CA VAL A 749 -1.49 -8.93 1.33
C VAL A 749 -0.30 -8.69 0.38
N PRO A 750 -0.38 -7.73 -0.57
CA PRO A 750 0.50 -7.67 -1.74
C PRO A 750 1.87 -7.02 -1.49
N TYR A 751 2.54 -7.37 -0.38
CA TYR A 751 3.82 -6.77 0.03
C TYR A 751 4.90 -6.77 -1.05
N ARG A 752 4.88 -7.73 -1.98
CA ARG A 752 5.88 -7.87 -3.06
C ARG A 752 5.66 -6.94 -4.27
N ASN A 753 4.59 -6.15 -4.31
CA ASN A 753 4.32 -5.24 -5.43
C ASN A 753 5.38 -4.14 -5.57
N SER A 754 5.98 -3.69 -4.47
CA SER A 754 7.12 -2.77 -4.43
C SER A 754 8.26 -3.30 -3.55
N LYS A 755 9.51 -2.92 -3.85
CA LYS A 755 10.66 -3.15 -2.96
C LYS A 755 10.46 -2.49 -1.59
N LEU A 756 9.78 -1.34 -1.53
CA LEU A 756 9.51 -0.62 -0.28
C LEU A 756 8.61 -1.43 0.65
N THR A 757 7.47 -1.90 0.13
CA THR A 757 6.50 -2.72 0.88
C THR A 757 7.08 -4.10 1.25
N HIS A 758 7.96 -4.66 0.42
CA HIS A 758 8.62 -5.94 0.72
C HIS A 758 9.66 -5.78 1.84
N LEU A 759 10.49 -4.73 1.78
CA LEU A 759 11.50 -4.43 2.82
C LEU A 759 10.86 -4.28 4.21
N LEU A 760 9.72 -3.59 4.25
CA LEU A 760 9.03 -3.18 5.48
C LEU A 760 7.89 -4.13 5.91
N GLN A 761 7.69 -5.24 5.18
CA GLN A 761 6.64 -6.23 5.43
C GLN A 761 6.51 -6.63 6.92
N PRO A 762 7.60 -6.94 7.68
CA PRO A 762 7.49 -7.34 9.09
C PRO A 762 7.10 -6.23 10.07
N CYS A 763 7.01 -4.97 9.63
CA CYS A 763 6.55 -3.83 10.44
C CYS A 763 5.10 -3.44 10.15
N LEU A 764 4.61 -3.79 8.95
CA LEU A 764 3.30 -3.41 8.44
C LEU A 764 2.17 -4.37 8.88
N GLY A 765 2.49 -5.57 9.38
CA GLY A 765 1.50 -6.54 9.84
C GLY A 765 2.02 -7.48 10.93
N GLY A 766 1.10 -8.23 11.54
CA GLY A 766 1.38 -9.06 12.72
C GLY A 766 1.64 -8.19 13.95
N ASP A 767 2.66 -8.55 14.73
CA ASP A 767 3.07 -7.86 15.97
C ASP A 767 3.90 -6.58 15.69
N GLY A 768 4.12 -6.27 14.41
CA GLY A 768 4.80 -5.07 13.93
C GLY A 768 4.03 -3.78 14.23
N LYS A 769 4.77 -2.69 14.45
CA LYS A 769 4.21 -1.38 14.84
C LYS A 769 4.58 -0.32 13.80
N THR A 770 3.57 0.34 13.25
CA THR A 770 3.69 1.33 12.17
C THR A 770 3.06 2.65 12.57
N LEU A 771 3.81 3.75 12.42
CA LEU A 771 3.31 5.11 12.56
C LEU A 771 3.53 5.87 11.25
N MET A 772 2.49 6.54 10.76
CA MET A 772 2.54 7.40 9.59
C MET A 772 2.40 8.86 9.99
N PHE A 773 3.45 9.66 9.79
CA PHE A 773 3.32 11.11 9.74
C PHE A 773 2.76 11.54 8.38
N VAL A 774 1.59 12.19 8.38
CA VAL A 774 1.12 12.96 7.23
C VAL A 774 1.55 14.42 7.41
N ASN A 775 2.64 14.78 6.73
CA ASN A 775 3.14 16.14 6.67
C ASN A 775 2.34 16.93 5.62
N ILE A 776 1.85 18.12 6.00
CA ILE A 776 1.06 18.97 5.09
C ILE A 776 1.56 20.41 5.04
N ASN A 777 1.42 21.02 3.86
CA ASN A 777 1.63 22.44 3.68
C ASN A 777 0.29 23.17 3.89
N PRO A 778 0.17 24.08 4.88
CA PRO A 778 -1.06 24.83 5.11
C PRO A 778 -1.30 25.98 4.12
N GLU A 779 -0.40 26.28 3.19
CA GLU A 779 -0.58 27.36 2.21
C GLU A 779 -1.64 27.03 1.14
N ALA A 780 -2.47 28.01 0.77
CA ALA A 780 -3.57 27.85 -0.19
C ALA A 780 -3.13 27.21 -1.53
N ALA A 781 -1.95 27.58 -2.04
CA ALA A 781 -1.38 27.03 -3.28
C ALA A 781 -1.13 25.50 -3.24
N SER A 782 -1.11 24.90 -2.04
CA SER A 782 -0.93 23.47 -1.78
C SER A 782 -2.22 22.76 -1.33
N ALA A 783 -3.36 23.45 -1.21
CA ALA A 783 -4.59 22.91 -0.62
C ALA A 783 -5.07 21.59 -1.25
N ASN A 784 -4.97 21.44 -2.58
CA ASN A 784 -5.36 20.23 -3.29
C ASN A 784 -4.46 19.00 -2.99
N GLU A 785 -3.16 19.22 -2.80
CA GLU A 785 -2.21 18.14 -2.49
C GLU A 785 -2.20 17.82 -0.98
N THR A 786 -2.42 18.83 -0.13
CA THR A 786 -2.77 18.64 1.29
C THR A 786 -4.06 17.82 1.43
N LEU A 787 -5.11 18.10 0.64
CA LEU A 787 -6.35 17.29 0.61
C LEU A 787 -6.09 15.85 0.16
N CYS A 788 -5.28 15.63 -0.87
CA CYS A 788 -4.88 14.29 -1.29
C CYS A 788 -4.11 13.55 -0.18
N SER A 789 -3.21 14.26 0.50
CA SER A 789 -2.40 13.72 1.60
C SER A 789 -3.27 13.31 2.79
N LEU A 790 -4.19 14.18 3.22
CA LEU A 790 -5.15 13.92 4.29
C LEU A 790 -6.10 12.76 3.96
N ARG A 791 -6.59 12.66 2.71
CA ARG A 791 -7.44 11.55 2.25
C ARG A 791 -6.71 10.21 2.25
N PHE A 792 -5.43 10.17 1.88
CA PHE A 792 -4.63 8.95 1.97
C PHE A 792 -4.39 8.56 3.43
N ALA A 793 -3.98 9.52 4.26
CA ALA A 793 -3.76 9.33 5.68
C ALA A 793 -5.01 8.80 6.41
N ALA A 794 -6.20 9.33 6.08
CA ALA A 794 -7.47 8.87 6.67
C ALA A 794 -7.81 7.41 6.31
N LYS A 795 -7.40 6.91 5.13
CA LYS A 795 -7.50 5.48 4.80
C LYS A 795 -6.59 4.63 5.70
N VAL A 796 -5.35 5.07 5.92
CA VAL A 796 -4.39 4.38 6.81
C VAL A 796 -4.87 4.40 8.26
N ASN A 797 -5.50 5.49 8.71
CA ASN A 797 -6.07 5.61 10.05
C ASN A 797 -7.26 4.65 10.30
N ALA A 798 -7.89 4.13 9.25
CA ALA A 798 -8.95 3.11 9.33
C ALA A 798 -8.43 1.65 9.29
N CYS A 799 -7.12 1.44 9.41
CA CYS A 799 -6.48 0.12 9.27
C CYS A 799 -6.23 -0.57 10.63
N GLU A 800 -7.25 -1.20 11.21
CA GLU A 800 -7.08 -2.05 12.39
C GLU A 800 -6.38 -3.39 12.09
N THR A 801 -5.12 -3.56 12.53
CA THR A 801 -4.48 -4.88 12.57
C THR A 801 -5.11 -5.76 13.65
N GLY A 802 -5.86 -6.80 13.25
CA GLY A 802 -6.65 -7.64 14.15
C GLY A 802 -5.83 -8.63 15.01
N ALA A 803 -5.07 -8.15 15.99
CA ALA A 803 -4.31 -8.96 16.95
C ALA A 803 -5.21 -9.66 18.02
N ARG A 804 -6.27 -10.37 17.60
CA ARG A 804 -7.09 -11.22 18.49
C ARG A 804 -6.45 -12.59 18.72
N GLY A 805 -5.32 -12.56 19.41
CA GLY A 805 -4.52 -13.72 19.79
C GLY A 805 -3.12 -13.24 20.16
N GLY A 806 -2.77 -13.27 21.46
CA GLY A 806 -1.65 -12.50 22.00
C GLY A 806 -0.32 -12.70 21.27
N ALA A 807 0.35 -11.59 20.98
CA ALA A 807 1.63 -11.50 20.28
C ALA A 807 2.65 -12.54 20.78
N LYS A 808 3.19 -13.35 19.86
CA LYS A 808 4.18 -14.38 20.21
C LYS A 808 5.57 -13.77 20.18
N ARG A 809 6.08 -13.42 21.38
CA ARG A 809 7.47 -12.99 21.59
C ARG A 809 8.45 -13.81 20.75
N HIS A 810 9.25 -13.12 19.94
CA HIS A 810 10.36 -13.70 19.18
C HIS A 810 11.58 -13.99 20.09
N THR A 811 11.39 -14.87 21.07
CA THR A 811 12.46 -15.40 21.95
C THR A 811 12.95 -16.74 21.42
N SER A 812 14.13 -16.76 20.83
CA SER A 812 14.86 -17.99 20.50
C SER A 812 15.60 -18.50 21.73
N GLN A 813 15.15 -19.62 22.31
CA GLN A 813 16.00 -20.43 23.17
C GLN A 813 17.00 -21.21 22.29
N ALA A 814 18.25 -21.29 22.72
CA ALA A 814 19.23 -22.19 22.12
C ALA A 814 18.87 -23.65 22.47
N ALA A 815 19.09 -24.58 21.55
CA ALA A 815 18.72 -25.98 21.75
C ALA A 815 19.64 -26.67 22.78
N GLU A 816 19.05 -27.34 23.77
CA GLU A 816 19.77 -28.22 24.68
C GLU A 816 20.20 -29.52 23.97
N LEU A 817 21.38 -30.02 24.34
CA LEU A 817 21.90 -31.31 23.87
C LEU A 817 21.29 -32.46 24.70
N PRO A 818 20.99 -33.62 24.09
CA PRO A 818 20.29 -34.70 24.77
C PRO A 818 21.19 -35.45 25.79
N SER A 819 21.07 -35.13 27.07
CA SER A 819 21.63 -35.94 28.16
C SER A 819 20.78 -37.18 28.41
N SER A 820 21.41 -38.35 28.54
CA SER A 820 20.74 -39.65 28.50
C SER A 820 20.28 -40.21 29.86
N SER A 821 19.09 -40.82 29.84
CA SER A 821 18.70 -42.05 30.56
C SER A 821 18.49 -42.08 32.08
N SER A 822 17.55 -42.95 32.49
CA SER A 822 17.32 -43.53 33.83
C SER A 822 16.73 -42.60 34.93
N ALA A 823 16.01 -43.10 35.94
CA ALA A 823 15.14 -44.29 36.07
C ALA A 823 14.28 -44.17 37.36
N GLY A 824 13.18 -44.94 37.47
CA GLY A 824 12.22 -44.89 38.60
C GLY A 824 11.03 -43.96 38.28
N ALA A 825 9.75 -44.35 38.31
CA ALA A 825 9.03 -45.43 39.02
C ALA A 825 8.92 -45.19 40.55
N SER A 826 7.79 -45.43 41.23
CA SER A 826 6.59 -46.18 40.81
C SER A 826 5.30 -45.87 41.62
N ALA A 827 4.14 -46.07 40.98
CA ALA A 827 2.81 -46.36 41.55
C ALA A 827 2.15 -45.31 42.49
N GLY A 828 0.82 -45.24 42.63
CA GLY A 828 -0.31 -45.98 42.02
C GLY A 828 -1.63 -45.19 42.23
N SER A 829 -2.84 -45.71 41.98
CA SER A 829 -3.27 -47.04 41.54
C SER A 829 -4.76 -47.05 41.08
N THR A 830 -5.13 -47.95 40.15
CA THR A 830 -6.49 -48.55 39.95
C THR A 830 -7.70 -47.61 39.63
N ALA A 831 -8.80 -48.02 38.97
CA ALA A 831 -9.24 -49.35 38.49
C ALA A 831 -10.13 -49.29 37.22
N GLN A 832 -9.98 -50.31 36.35
CA GLN A 832 -11.00 -51.27 35.83
C GLN A 832 -12.34 -50.80 35.17
N ALA A 833 -12.96 -51.55 34.23
CA ALA A 833 -12.52 -52.66 33.34
C ALA A 833 -13.64 -53.09 32.34
N ASN A 834 -13.30 -53.97 31.38
CA ASN A 834 -14.19 -54.93 30.66
C ASN A 834 -15.20 -54.34 29.63
N ARG A 835 -15.71 -55.00 28.57
CA ARG A 835 -15.57 -56.30 27.80
C ARG A 835 -16.28 -56.02 26.43
N ARG A 836 -16.30 -56.77 25.31
CA ARG A 836 -15.74 -57.98 24.60
C ARG A 836 -16.23 -57.80 23.11
N GLN A 837 -16.06 -58.60 22.04
CA GLN A 837 -15.37 -59.81 21.51
C GLN A 837 -15.58 -59.72 19.95
N SER A 838 -14.98 -60.46 18.99
CA SER A 838 -13.74 -61.25 18.80
C SER A 838 -13.70 -61.71 17.32
N LEU A 839 -12.63 -62.43 16.90
CA LEU A 839 -12.43 -63.08 15.57
C LEU A 839 -12.05 -62.14 14.41
N SER A 840 -11.43 -62.61 13.31
CA SER A 840 -10.09 -63.24 13.16
C SER A 840 -9.89 -63.68 11.70
N GLY A 841 -8.78 -63.34 11.03
CA GLY A 841 -8.42 -63.99 9.76
C GLY A 841 -7.46 -63.23 8.82
N ALA A 842 -6.48 -63.97 8.32
CA ALA A 842 -5.71 -63.78 7.09
C ALA A 842 -5.60 -65.20 6.45
N PRO A 843 -5.30 -65.44 5.14
CA PRO A 843 -4.29 -64.71 4.33
C PRO A 843 -4.55 -64.66 2.78
N LEU A 844 -3.49 -64.35 2.01
CA LEU A 844 -3.26 -64.58 0.56
C LEU A 844 -3.98 -63.69 -0.50
N GLY A 845 -3.33 -63.54 -1.66
CA GLY A 845 -3.82 -62.87 -2.90
C GLY A 845 -4.18 -63.89 -4.01
N PRO A 846 -4.17 -63.57 -5.34
CA PRO A 846 -3.46 -62.46 -6.03
C PRO A 846 -4.23 -61.73 -7.18
N GLY A 847 -3.58 -60.77 -7.86
CA GLY A 847 -4.01 -60.15 -9.14
C GLY A 847 -4.62 -58.73 -9.01
N ILE A 848 -4.66 -57.84 -10.04
CA ILE A 848 -4.24 -57.93 -11.47
C ILE A 848 -3.59 -56.59 -11.94
N LYS A 849 -2.48 -56.71 -12.69
CA LYS A 849 -1.82 -55.82 -13.70
C LYS A 849 -2.06 -54.28 -13.73
N ARG A 850 -0.96 -53.52 -13.82
CA ARG A 850 -0.90 -52.08 -14.20
C ARG A 850 -1.01 -51.84 -15.73
N LYS A 851 -1.65 -50.73 -16.14
CA LYS A 851 -1.49 -49.91 -17.37
C LYS A 851 -2.30 -48.60 -17.15
N ALA A 852 -2.04 -47.42 -17.74
CA ALA A 852 -0.87 -46.83 -18.40
C ALA A 852 -1.03 -45.27 -18.36
N PRO A 853 0.00 -44.45 -18.63
CA PRO A 853 -0.11 -42.99 -18.55
C PRO A 853 -0.94 -42.35 -19.68
N LEU A 854 -1.51 -41.18 -19.41
CA LEU A 854 -2.19 -40.32 -20.40
C LEU A 854 -1.20 -39.44 -21.20
N PRO A 855 -1.59 -38.93 -22.40
CA PRO A 855 -0.64 -38.39 -23.39
C PRO A 855 -0.28 -36.90 -23.18
N PRO A 856 0.81 -36.42 -23.81
CA PRO A 856 1.26 -35.01 -23.73
C PRO A 856 0.41 -34.05 -24.58
N ALA A 857 0.45 -32.76 -24.20
CA ALA A 857 -0.25 -31.67 -24.88
C ALA A 857 0.41 -31.27 -26.23
N PRO A 858 -0.36 -30.71 -27.19
CA PRO A 858 0.14 -30.33 -28.51
C PRO A 858 0.98 -29.04 -28.50
N MET A 859 1.98 -28.96 -29.38
CA MET A 859 2.76 -27.74 -29.61
C MET A 859 2.12 -26.80 -30.65
N PRO A 860 2.32 -25.48 -30.56
CA PRO A 860 1.85 -24.52 -31.58
C PRO A 860 2.61 -24.67 -32.90
N GLN A 861 1.89 -24.55 -34.02
CA GLN A 861 2.46 -24.66 -35.36
C GLN A 861 3.20 -23.37 -35.78
N ARG A 862 4.32 -23.52 -36.49
CA ARG A 862 4.99 -22.41 -37.19
C ARG A 862 4.21 -22.06 -38.46
N SER A 863 3.76 -20.81 -38.58
CA SER A 863 3.33 -20.26 -39.87
C SER A 863 4.55 -19.93 -40.75
N LEU A 864 4.41 -20.17 -42.06
CA LEU A 864 5.45 -19.93 -43.06
C LEU A 864 5.37 -18.48 -43.57
N LYS A 865 6.52 -17.82 -43.73
CA LYS A 865 6.62 -16.58 -44.53
C LYS A 865 6.71 -16.93 -46.02
N PRO A 866 5.97 -16.26 -46.91
CA PRO A 866 6.27 -16.30 -48.34
C PRO A 866 7.58 -15.55 -48.65
N ARG A 867 8.15 -15.83 -49.82
CA ARG A 867 9.35 -15.18 -50.35
C ARG A 867 8.98 -13.95 -51.19
N ILE A 868 9.98 -13.11 -51.46
CA ILE A 868 9.87 -11.88 -52.26
C ILE A 868 9.40 -12.19 -53.69
N GLY A 869 8.51 -11.33 -54.19
CA GLY A 869 8.25 -11.03 -55.59
C GLY A 869 8.01 -9.53 -55.71
#